data_AF-A0AAY4D6S2-F1
#
_entry.id   AF-A0AAY4D6S2-F1
#
_cell.length_a   1.000
_cell.length_b   1.000
_cell.length_c   1.000
_cell.angle_alpha   90.00
_cell.angle_beta   90.00
_cell.angle_gamma   90.00
#
_symmetry.space_group_name_H-M   'P 1'
#
loop_
_entity.id
_entity.type
_entity.pdbx_description
1 polymer ?
#
loop_
_entity_poly.entity_id
_entity_poly.type
_entity_poly.pdbx_seq_one_letter_code
_entity_poly.pdbx_strand_id
1 'polypeptide(L)'
;MVTWKQVVSLSELGRLPNALNVNVNEQGGYLGRSLRVEVWGAARECVSAPYRTGATRKRVYRPRWAPREEVKGRKSRCSSHPVNKVTGSFRHVVVVGHREATMAAFLGSAAAKPGGLVSVVRRYRSSGRKCSEFLHKSVVPSMHYQKSLPRLPVPKLEDTIRRYLAAQRPLLNDDQYSHTEKVARSFLDGVGKNLHAELVAQDKKNKHTSYISAPWFDMYLSARESVVLNFNPFMSFNPDPKPEYNDQLLRATNMVCSAVRFMKTLRAGLLEPEVFHLNPEKSDTDRFKRLIRWVPPSLSWYGAYMVNAYPLDMSQYFRLFNSTRVPRAARDELFTDQKGRHLLVMRRGNMYVFDVVDRDGNLVQPAEILAHLRYVLSDAAPAPPFPLGVLTSENRDVWAGLREKLLSAGNGEALALVDGALFCLCLDEDVMRDHIHVSHNMLHGDGCNRWYDKSFSIIMAKDGQAAINFEHSWGDGVAVLRFQNEVFKDSVEKPMVGPDCRPAAASAVRRLAFNLDGELEDGIARAKEKFAAAVSRLTIDAMEFKMGGKERLKKKKLSPDAVAQLAFQMGFLRQYGHTAATYESCSTAAFRHGRTETIRPASVHTQRCAHAFVRQPGRHGVEQLQGLLAECSKYHGQLTREAAMGQGFDRHLFAMRYLANATGATPLPELYRDPAYAAINHNVLSTSTLTSPAVSLGGFAPVVPDGFGVGYGVHDEWIGCNVSSYPARNVHEFLQCVHKSLEDIFTVLEGKPIS
;
A
#
# COMPACT_ATOMS: atom_id res chain seq x y z
N MET A 1 11.39 3.44 22.86
CA MET A 1 10.28 4.40 22.77
C MET A 1 10.31 5.02 21.38
N VAL A 2 9.55 4.49 20.43
CA VAL A 2 9.47 5.02 19.05
C VAL A 2 8.03 4.81 18.60
N THR A 3 7.32 5.89 18.26
CA THR A 3 5.95 5.82 17.72
C THR A 3 5.87 6.53 16.37
N TRP A 4 5.20 5.83 15.46
CA TRP A 4 5.03 6.09 14.03
C TRP A 4 4.12 7.30 13.76
N LYS A 5 4.39 8.06 12.69
CA LYS A 5 3.47 9.09 12.21
C LYS A 5 3.43 9.14 10.69
N GLN A 6 2.28 8.74 10.14
CA GLN A 6 1.52 9.63 9.27
C GLN A 6 0.02 9.27 9.25
N VAL A 7 -0.69 9.55 10.35
CA VAL A 7 -2.11 9.96 10.40
C VAL A 7 -2.26 10.74 11.72
N VAL A 8 -3.03 11.84 11.71
CA VAL A 8 -3.18 12.81 12.80
C VAL A 8 -3.47 12.17 14.17
N SER A 9 -2.92 12.79 15.21
CA SER A 9 -3.27 12.62 16.62
C SER A 9 -4.78 12.78 16.81
N LEU A 10 -5.54 11.68 16.88
CA LEU A 10 -6.95 11.73 17.30
C LEU A 10 -7.10 11.84 18.84
N SER A 11 -6.10 12.36 19.57
CA SER A 11 -6.19 12.67 21.01
C SER A 11 -7.30 13.70 21.34
N GLU A 12 -7.87 14.35 20.34
CA GLU A 12 -9.00 15.28 20.45
C GLU A 12 -10.37 14.61 20.19
N LEU A 13 -10.43 13.29 19.93
CA LEU A 13 -11.69 12.53 19.75
C LEU A 13 -12.51 12.30 21.02
N GLY A 14 -12.13 12.89 22.15
CA GLY A 14 -12.82 12.69 23.44
C GLY A 14 -14.27 13.18 23.51
N ARG A 15 -14.83 13.79 22.44
CA ARG A 15 -16.25 14.19 22.38
C ARG A 15 -16.83 13.98 20.99
N LEU A 16 -17.38 12.79 20.76
CA LEU A 16 -18.44 12.64 19.77
C LEU A 16 -19.67 13.46 20.23
N PRO A 17 -20.40 14.17 19.35
CA PRO A 17 -21.74 14.61 19.68
C PRO A 17 -22.65 13.38 19.79
N ASN A 18 -23.30 13.21 20.95
CA ASN A 18 -24.39 12.26 21.13
C ASN A 18 -25.51 12.57 20.12
N ALA A 19 -25.59 11.80 19.03
CA ALA A 19 -26.75 11.77 18.15
C ALA A 19 -27.47 10.42 18.32
N LEU A 20 -27.99 10.21 19.53
CA LEU A 20 -28.99 9.19 19.88
C LEU A 20 -29.82 9.75 21.04
N ASN A 21 -30.55 10.85 20.79
CA ASN A 21 -31.67 11.24 21.63
C ASN A 21 -32.95 10.75 20.95
N VAL A 22 -33.42 9.59 21.40
CA VAL A 22 -34.82 9.19 21.25
C VAL A 22 -35.57 10.04 22.28
N ASN A 23 -36.32 11.04 21.80
CA ASN A 23 -37.27 11.76 22.64
C ASN A 23 -38.40 10.80 23.04
N VAL A 24 -38.35 10.28 24.26
CA VAL A 24 -39.51 9.71 24.94
C VAL A 24 -40.07 10.84 25.80
N ASN A 25 -41.18 11.42 25.34
CA ASN A 25 -41.96 12.36 26.14
C ASN A 25 -42.96 11.54 26.96
N GLU A 26 -42.74 11.46 28.26
CA GLU A 26 -43.72 10.98 29.22
C GLU A 26 -44.72 12.10 29.54
N GLN A 27 -45.97 11.94 29.11
CA GLN A 27 -47.14 12.43 29.83
C GLN A 27 -48.23 11.35 29.76
N GLY A 28 -48.76 11.01 30.94
CA GLY A 28 -49.47 9.77 31.22
C GLY A 28 -50.92 9.70 30.74
N GLY A 29 -51.50 8.52 30.96
CA GLY A 29 -52.93 8.28 30.79
C GLY A 29 -53.24 6.79 30.71
N TYR A 30 -53.67 6.20 31.82
CA TYR A 30 -54.24 4.85 31.94
C TYR A 30 -55.35 4.59 30.91
N LEU A 31 -55.29 3.46 30.20
CA LEU A 31 -56.42 2.56 29.95
C LEU A 31 -55.95 1.29 29.23
N GLY A 32 -56.11 0.16 29.91
CA GLY A 32 -55.69 -1.14 29.40
C GLY A 32 -56.56 -1.66 28.26
N ARG A 33 -55.96 -2.53 27.42
CA ARG A 33 -56.59 -3.72 26.83
C ARG A 33 -55.56 -4.55 26.06
N SER A 34 -55.47 -5.81 26.48
CA SER A 34 -55.15 -7.06 25.76
C SER A 34 -54.20 -7.03 24.54
N LEU A 35 -53.13 -7.83 24.66
CA LEU A 35 -52.38 -8.42 23.56
C LEU A 35 -53.30 -9.07 22.50
N ARG A 36 -52.93 -8.93 21.23
CA ARG A 36 -53.02 -10.02 20.25
C ARG A 36 -51.92 -9.88 19.19
N VAL A 37 -51.11 -10.92 19.07
CA VAL A 37 -50.09 -11.12 18.05
C VAL A 37 -50.78 -11.78 16.86
N GLU A 38 -50.68 -11.20 15.66
CA GLU A 38 -50.97 -11.93 14.42
C GLU A 38 -49.86 -11.69 13.40
N VAL A 39 -49.28 -12.82 12.99
CA VAL A 39 -48.33 -12.99 11.89
C VAL A 39 -49.15 -13.34 10.66
N TRP A 40 -49.01 -12.61 9.55
CA TRP A 40 -49.48 -13.07 8.25
C TRP A 40 -48.41 -12.85 7.17
N GLY A 41 -47.99 -13.97 6.58
CA GLY A 41 -47.20 -14.01 5.36
C GLY A 41 -48.07 -13.71 4.15
N ALA A 42 -47.49 -13.08 3.12
CA ALA A 42 -48.16 -12.83 1.86
C ALA A 42 -47.50 -13.66 0.75
N ALA A 43 -48.29 -14.60 0.24
CA ALA A 43 -48.06 -15.31 -1.00
C ALA A 43 -48.46 -14.45 -2.22
N ARG A 44 -47.93 -14.88 -3.36
CA ARG A 44 -48.11 -14.33 -4.71
C ARG A 44 -49.55 -14.42 -5.18
N GLU A 45 -49.95 -13.51 -6.06
CA GLU A 45 -50.77 -13.87 -7.22
C GLU A 45 -50.62 -12.93 -8.41
N CYS A 46 -50.70 -13.53 -9.59
CA CYS A 46 -50.53 -12.97 -10.93
C CYS A 46 -51.84 -12.40 -11.47
N VAL A 47 -51.76 -11.35 -12.31
CA VAL A 47 -52.77 -11.07 -13.35
C VAL A 47 -52.06 -10.61 -14.63
N SER A 48 -52.59 -11.06 -15.76
CA SER A 48 -52.01 -11.09 -17.11
C SER A 48 -52.64 -10.07 -18.09
N ALA A 49 -51.80 -9.65 -19.05
CA ALA A 49 -52.05 -9.31 -20.48
C ALA A 49 -52.74 -7.94 -20.84
N PRO A 50 -52.60 -7.42 -22.09
CA PRO A 50 -51.91 -7.97 -23.27
C PRO A 50 -50.93 -7.04 -24.04
N TYR A 51 -50.29 -7.68 -25.03
CA TYR A 51 -49.27 -7.28 -26.00
C TYR A 51 -49.54 -6.05 -26.89
N ARG A 52 -48.45 -5.33 -27.24
CA ARG A 52 -48.23 -4.77 -28.59
C ARG A 52 -46.78 -4.98 -29.04
N THR A 53 -46.66 -5.39 -30.29
CA THR A 53 -45.45 -5.83 -31.01
C THR A 53 -44.61 -4.67 -31.53
N GLY A 54 -43.28 -4.83 -31.49
CA GLY A 54 -42.33 -3.96 -32.19
C GLY A 54 -40.93 -4.58 -32.16
N ALA A 55 -40.59 -5.32 -33.22
CA ALA A 55 -39.34 -6.05 -33.36
C ALA A 55 -38.16 -5.11 -33.67
N THR A 56 -37.00 -5.34 -33.05
CA THR A 56 -35.68 -5.10 -33.68
C THR A 56 -34.64 -6.03 -33.05
N ARG A 57 -33.93 -6.76 -33.92
CA ARG A 57 -32.90 -7.76 -33.63
C ARG A 57 -31.66 -7.14 -33.00
N LYS A 58 -31.17 -7.68 -31.87
CA LYS A 58 -29.73 -7.74 -31.55
C LYS A 58 -29.39 -9.11 -30.98
N ARG A 59 -28.43 -9.78 -31.64
CA ARG A 59 -27.88 -11.09 -31.28
C ARG A 59 -27.13 -11.00 -29.95
N VAL A 60 -27.49 -11.86 -29.00
CA VAL A 60 -26.72 -12.12 -27.77
C VAL A 60 -26.09 -13.50 -27.90
N TYR A 61 -24.76 -13.55 -27.89
CA TYR A 61 -23.97 -14.77 -27.80
C TYR A 61 -24.06 -15.32 -26.36
N ARG A 62 -24.50 -16.57 -26.20
CA ARG A 62 -24.40 -17.32 -24.93
C ARG A 62 -23.11 -18.15 -24.91
N PRO A 63 -22.37 -18.22 -23.78
CA PRO A 63 -21.29 -19.17 -23.60
C PRO A 63 -21.84 -20.57 -23.28
N ARG A 64 -21.36 -21.60 -24.00
CA ARG A 64 -21.62 -23.01 -23.71
C ARG A 64 -20.60 -23.54 -22.68
N TRP A 65 -21.09 -24.27 -21.69
CA TRP A 65 -20.30 -25.12 -20.80
C TRP A 65 -20.62 -26.61 -21.08
N ALA A 66 -19.56 -27.43 -20.91
CA ALA A 66 -19.49 -28.88 -20.79
C ALA A 66 -19.62 -29.76 -22.06
N PRO A 67 -18.82 -30.84 -22.10
CA PRO A 67 -19.34 -32.15 -22.40
C PRO A 67 -19.15 -33.14 -21.24
N ARG A 68 -20.15 -34.02 -21.09
CA ARG A 68 -20.12 -35.30 -20.35
C ARG A 68 -19.70 -36.40 -21.32
N GLU A 69 -18.88 -37.35 -20.87
CA GLU A 69 -18.91 -38.77 -21.25
C GLU A 69 -18.61 -39.56 -19.96
N GLU A 70 -19.56 -40.29 -19.39
CA GLU A 70 -20.04 -41.65 -19.71
C GLU A 70 -19.31 -42.75 -18.92
N VAL A 71 -20.12 -43.48 -18.16
CA VAL A 71 -19.75 -44.50 -17.19
C VAL A 71 -19.95 -45.88 -17.84
N LYS A 72 -18.94 -46.76 -17.75
CA LYS A 72 -19.12 -48.21 -17.83
C LYS A 72 -18.58 -48.86 -16.55
N GLY A 73 -19.46 -49.55 -15.84
CA GLY A 73 -19.14 -50.26 -14.60
C GLY A 73 -18.62 -51.68 -14.82
N ARG A 74 -17.90 -52.19 -13.82
CA ARG A 74 -17.87 -53.62 -13.47
C ARG A 74 -17.68 -53.79 -11.96
N LYS A 75 -18.51 -54.66 -11.38
CA LYS A 75 -18.55 -55.07 -9.97
C LYS A 75 -17.40 -56.04 -9.64
N SER A 76 -16.86 -56.00 -8.42
CA SER A 76 -16.85 -57.17 -7.50
C SER A 76 -16.18 -56.92 -6.14
N ARG A 77 -16.98 -57.15 -5.08
CA ARG A 77 -16.74 -57.84 -3.78
C ARG A 77 -15.83 -57.24 -2.70
N CYS A 78 -16.44 -57.29 -1.50
CA CYS A 78 -15.96 -57.03 -0.15
C CYS A 78 -14.89 -58.01 0.36
N SER A 79 -14.07 -57.54 1.31
CA SER A 79 -13.75 -58.27 2.54
C SER A 79 -13.26 -57.33 3.65
N SER A 80 -13.43 -57.79 4.88
CA SER A 80 -13.53 -57.14 6.18
C SER A 80 -12.20 -56.81 6.91
N HIS A 81 -12.32 -55.82 7.82
CA HIS A 81 -11.67 -55.53 9.13
C HIS A 81 -10.65 -56.52 9.74
N PRO A 82 -9.70 -56.08 10.62
CA PRO A 82 -10.07 -55.42 11.90
C PRO A 82 -9.16 -54.35 12.53
N VAL A 83 -9.81 -53.71 13.52
CA VAL A 83 -9.42 -52.75 14.54
C VAL A 83 -8.50 -53.37 15.58
N ASN A 84 -7.54 -52.60 16.13
CA ASN A 84 -6.92 -52.90 17.42
C ASN A 84 -7.03 -51.70 18.38
N LYS A 85 -7.64 -51.96 19.54
CA LYS A 85 -7.67 -51.14 20.75
C LYS A 85 -6.40 -51.44 21.58
N VAL A 86 -5.82 -50.44 22.23
CA VAL A 86 -5.04 -50.62 23.47
C VAL A 86 -5.43 -49.53 24.48
N THR A 87 -5.54 -49.97 25.73
CA THR A 87 -6.15 -49.37 26.93
C THR A 87 -5.13 -48.82 27.94
N GLY A 88 -5.57 -47.87 28.78
CA GLY A 88 -5.06 -47.56 30.15
C GLY A 88 -3.86 -46.60 30.21
N SER A 89 -3.68 -45.70 31.19
CA SER A 89 -4.24 -45.53 32.54
C SER A 89 -3.90 -44.10 33.05
N PHE A 90 -4.80 -43.53 33.85
CA PHE A 90 -4.59 -42.34 34.69
C PHE A 90 -3.66 -42.63 35.89
N ARG A 91 -2.95 -41.60 36.40
CA ARG A 91 -2.68 -41.42 37.85
C ARG A 91 -2.28 -39.97 38.18
N HIS A 92 -2.73 -39.53 39.35
CA HIS A 92 -2.68 -38.20 39.94
C HIS A 92 -1.33 -37.82 40.60
N VAL A 93 -0.99 -36.52 40.47
CA VAL A 93 -0.53 -35.52 41.48
C VAL A 93 0.33 -35.96 42.68
N VAL A 94 1.49 -35.32 42.87
CA VAL A 94 1.93 -34.71 44.15
C VAL A 94 2.81 -33.47 43.87
N VAL A 95 2.52 -32.38 44.57
CA VAL A 95 3.31 -31.13 44.71
C VAL A 95 4.06 -31.20 46.05
N VAL A 96 5.36 -30.89 46.08
CA VAL A 96 6.05 -30.37 47.28
C VAL A 96 7.13 -29.41 46.83
N GLY A 97 7.21 -28.25 47.49
CA GLY A 97 8.21 -27.22 47.27
C GLY A 97 9.23 -27.08 48.41
N HIS A 98 9.97 -25.97 48.29
CA HIS A 98 10.81 -25.24 49.25
C HIS A 98 12.35 -25.36 49.22
N ARG A 99 12.93 -24.15 49.13
CA ARG A 99 14.10 -23.54 49.82
C ARG A 99 15.49 -24.03 49.41
N GLU A 100 16.32 -23.19 48.79
CA GLU A 100 17.09 -22.02 49.27
C GLU A 100 18.51 -22.39 49.75
N ALA A 101 19.44 -21.49 49.41
CA ALA A 101 20.80 -21.29 49.92
C ALA A 101 21.96 -22.16 49.39
N THR A 102 23.23 -21.74 49.39
CA THR A 102 23.94 -20.46 49.16
C THR A 102 25.43 -20.87 49.09
N MET A 103 26.19 -20.23 48.20
CA MET A 103 27.65 -19.99 48.20
C MET A 103 28.72 -21.10 48.18
N ALA A 104 29.76 -20.75 47.41
CA ALA A 104 31.20 -20.96 47.61
C ALA A 104 31.76 -22.38 47.42
N ALA A 105 33.02 -22.61 47.06
CA ALA A 105 34.07 -21.95 46.28
C ALA A 105 35.32 -22.82 46.49
N PHE A 106 36.17 -22.92 45.46
CA PHE A 106 37.63 -23.12 45.53
C PHE A 106 38.26 -24.51 45.78
N LEU A 107 39.04 -24.90 44.75
CA LEU A 107 40.41 -25.44 44.71
C LEU A 107 40.76 -26.89 45.08
N GLY A 108 41.67 -27.43 44.24
CA GLY A 108 42.66 -28.47 44.60
C GLY A 108 42.67 -29.67 43.65
N SER A 109 43.43 -29.62 42.54
CA SER A 109 44.73 -30.30 42.37
C SER A 109 44.67 -31.83 42.41
N ALA A 110 44.59 -32.51 41.25
CA ALA A 110 45.72 -33.08 40.47
C ALA A 110 46.26 -34.42 41.01
N ALA A 111 46.09 -35.51 40.24
CA ALA A 111 47.18 -36.38 39.73
C ALA A 111 46.68 -37.76 39.20
N ALA A 112 47.27 -38.13 38.07
CA ALA A 112 47.63 -39.47 37.58
C ALA A 112 46.57 -40.56 37.21
N LYS A 113 46.66 -40.96 35.93
CA LYS A 113 46.04 -42.08 35.20
C LYS A 113 46.68 -43.45 35.60
N PRO A 114 46.08 -44.65 35.35
CA PRO A 114 46.01 -45.23 33.99
C PRO A 114 44.81 -46.15 33.65
N GLY A 115 44.49 -46.20 32.34
CA GLY A 115 44.06 -47.42 31.65
C GLY A 115 42.57 -47.80 31.72
N GLY A 116 41.82 -47.56 30.64
CA GLY A 116 40.54 -48.21 30.42
C GLY A 116 39.81 -47.69 29.18
N LEU A 117 39.61 -48.56 28.19
CA LEU A 117 38.83 -48.32 26.97
C LEU A 117 37.49 -47.64 27.28
N VAL A 118 37.20 -46.50 26.63
CA VAL A 118 35.85 -45.94 26.58
C VAL A 118 35.51 -45.56 25.15
N SER A 119 34.45 -46.18 24.64
CA SER A 119 33.79 -45.84 23.38
C SER A 119 33.41 -44.34 23.39
N VAL A 120 34.02 -43.57 22.49
CA VAL A 120 33.63 -42.18 22.27
C VAL A 120 32.32 -42.17 21.48
N VAL A 121 31.19 -42.24 22.18
CA VAL A 121 29.94 -41.70 21.66
C VAL A 121 30.13 -40.19 21.58
N ARG A 122 30.52 -39.69 20.40
CA ARG A 122 30.41 -38.26 20.07
C ARG A 122 28.93 -37.89 20.18
N ARG A 123 28.50 -37.43 21.36
CA ARG A 123 27.31 -36.60 21.47
C ARG A 123 27.60 -35.32 20.70
N TYR A 124 27.18 -35.29 19.44
CA TYR A 124 26.88 -34.03 18.77
C TYR A 124 25.85 -33.31 19.63
N ARG A 125 26.31 -32.38 20.48
CA ARG A 125 25.44 -31.31 20.96
C ARG A 125 25.14 -30.47 19.73
N SER A 126 24.03 -30.78 19.05
CA SER A 126 23.39 -29.85 18.13
C SER A 126 22.84 -28.68 18.96
N SER A 127 23.71 -27.75 19.35
CA SER A 127 23.29 -26.42 19.78
C SER A 127 22.93 -25.60 18.53
N GLY A 128 22.09 -26.16 17.65
CA GLY A 128 21.40 -25.38 16.64
C GLY A 128 20.18 -24.79 17.31
N ARG A 129 20.24 -23.53 17.74
CA ARG A 129 18.99 -22.76 17.89
C ARG A 129 18.29 -22.88 16.54
N LYS A 130 17.20 -23.65 16.46
CA LYS A 130 16.36 -23.68 15.26
C LYS A 130 16.01 -22.23 14.96
N CYS A 131 16.52 -21.69 13.86
CA CYS A 131 16.19 -20.33 13.48
C CYS A 131 14.67 -20.28 13.29
N SER A 132 14.02 -19.26 13.84
CA SER A 132 12.56 -19.15 13.73
C SER A 132 12.18 -19.13 12.25
N GLU A 133 11.08 -19.76 11.86
CA GLU A 133 10.54 -19.69 10.49
C GLU A 133 9.70 -18.41 10.26
N PHE A 134 9.47 -17.64 11.33
CA PHE A 134 8.58 -16.49 11.39
C PHE A 134 9.31 -15.27 11.95
N LEU A 135 8.94 -14.08 11.49
CA LEU A 135 9.42 -12.79 12.03
C LEU A 135 9.14 -12.66 13.52
N HIS A 136 7.86 -12.89 13.86
CA HIS A 136 7.30 -12.91 15.20
C HIS A 136 6.04 -13.80 15.22
N LYS A 137 5.46 -13.98 16.40
CA LYS A 137 4.27 -14.83 16.63
C LYS A 137 3.22 -14.05 17.42
N SER A 138 2.33 -13.36 16.73
CA SER A 138 1.22 -12.67 17.40
C SER A 138 0.31 -13.66 18.13
N VAL A 139 -0.14 -13.26 19.32
CA VAL A 139 -1.19 -13.98 20.05
C VAL A 139 -2.60 -13.63 19.55
N VAL A 140 -2.73 -12.55 18.78
CA VAL A 140 -3.98 -12.12 18.13
C VAL A 140 -3.88 -12.51 16.65
N PRO A 141 -4.81 -13.32 16.12
CA PRO A 141 -4.76 -13.70 14.70
C PRO A 141 -4.73 -12.48 13.79
N SER A 142 -3.90 -12.49 12.72
CA SER A 142 -3.73 -11.33 11.84
C SER A 142 -5.06 -10.73 11.34
N MET A 143 -6.01 -11.60 10.99
CA MET A 143 -7.32 -11.21 10.44
C MET A 143 -8.42 -11.06 11.51
N HIS A 144 -8.07 -10.97 12.79
CA HIS A 144 -9.02 -10.99 13.91
C HIS A 144 -10.10 -9.92 13.80
N TYR A 145 -9.73 -8.70 13.40
CA TYR A 145 -10.64 -7.55 13.36
C TYR A 145 -11.50 -7.45 12.09
N GLN A 146 -11.13 -8.15 11.02
CA GLN A 146 -11.66 -7.92 9.66
C GLN A 146 -13.19 -8.10 9.58
N LYS A 147 -13.77 -9.06 10.33
CA LYS A 147 -15.22 -9.32 10.34
C LYS A 147 -16.04 -8.23 11.04
N SER A 148 -15.41 -7.41 11.87
CA SER A 148 -16.06 -6.35 12.65
C SER A 148 -15.66 -4.94 12.24
N LEU A 149 -14.83 -4.78 11.20
CA LEU A 149 -14.49 -3.46 10.67
C LEU A 149 -15.76 -2.68 10.27
N PRO A 150 -15.83 -1.38 10.60
CA PRO A 150 -16.95 -0.53 10.24
C PRO A 150 -17.02 -0.38 8.72
N ARG A 151 -18.23 -0.14 8.20
CA ARG A 151 -18.43 0.12 6.77
C ARG A 151 -17.98 1.54 6.43
N LEU A 152 -17.33 1.71 5.28
CA LEU A 152 -16.97 3.04 4.79
C LEU A 152 -18.25 3.85 4.55
N PRO A 153 -18.43 5.01 5.19
CA PRO A 153 -19.64 5.82 5.01
C PRO A 153 -19.67 6.43 3.61
N VAL A 154 -20.88 6.56 3.05
CA VAL A 154 -21.14 7.46 1.93
C VAL A 154 -21.46 8.84 2.51
N PRO A 155 -20.71 9.91 2.18
CA PRO A 155 -21.01 11.26 2.67
C PRO A 155 -22.41 11.73 2.24
N LYS A 156 -22.97 12.67 3.01
CA LYS A 156 -24.16 13.41 2.54
C LYS A 156 -23.84 14.19 1.28
N LEU A 157 -24.75 14.22 0.32
CA LEU A 157 -24.52 14.92 -0.95
C LEU A 157 -24.30 16.42 -0.75
N GLU A 158 -25.03 17.05 0.18
CA GLU A 158 -24.90 18.46 0.52
C GLU A 158 -23.49 18.78 1.03
N ASP A 159 -22.94 17.92 1.89
CA ASP A 159 -21.58 18.08 2.42
C ASP A 159 -20.52 17.90 1.34
N THR A 160 -20.71 16.92 0.44
CA THR A 160 -19.84 16.70 -0.71
C THR A 160 -19.81 17.94 -1.62
N ILE A 161 -20.96 18.52 -1.94
CA ILE A 161 -21.04 19.71 -2.80
C ILE A 161 -20.44 20.93 -2.10
N ARG A 162 -20.72 21.14 -0.81
CA ARG A 162 -20.12 22.21 -0.01
C ARG A 162 -18.59 22.11 0.03
N ARG A 163 -18.04 20.90 0.26
CA ARG A 163 -16.59 20.65 0.30
C ARG A 163 -15.94 20.79 -1.07
N TYR A 164 -16.60 20.33 -2.14
CA TYR A 164 -16.16 20.53 -3.51
C TYR A 164 -16.02 22.02 -3.84
N LEU A 165 -17.05 22.82 -3.57
CA LEU A 165 -17.01 24.27 -3.79
C LEU A 165 -15.94 24.96 -2.92
N ALA A 166 -15.79 24.56 -1.66
CA ALA A 166 -14.72 25.10 -0.81
C ALA A 166 -13.31 24.84 -1.38
N ALA A 167 -13.09 23.66 -1.98
CA ALA A 167 -11.82 23.31 -2.63
C ALA A 167 -11.64 23.98 -4.00
N GLN A 168 -12.73 24.34 -4.69
CA GLN A 168 -12.69 25.10 -5.94
C GLN A 168 -12.37 26.58 -5.71
N ARG A 169 -12.78 27.15 -4.58
CA ARG A 169 -12.66 28.59 -4.31
C ARG A 169 -11.25 29.17 -4.54
N PRO A 170 -10.14 28.56 -4.08
CA PRO A 170 -8.81 29.10 -4.34
C PRO A 170 -8.31 28.88 -5.78
N LEU A 171 -8.98 28.08 -6.60
CA LEU A 171 -8.56 27.70 -7.95
C LEU A 171 -9.25 28.52 -9.05
N LEU A 172 -10.41 29.09 -8.75
CA LEU A 172 -11.27 29.76 -9.73
C LEU A 172 -11.37 31.26 -9.46
N ASN A 173 -11.52 32.04 -10.52
CA ASN A 173 -11.97 33.43 -10.38
C ASN A 173 -13.48 33.49 -10.03
N ASP A 174 -13.99 34.68 -9.76
CA ASP A 174 -15.38 34.85 -9.29
C ASP A 174 -16.43 34.41 -10.32
N ASP A 175 -16.21 34.68 -11.61
CA ASP A 175 -17.14 34.28 -12.68
C ASP A 175 -17.18 32.76 -12.86
N GLN A 176 -16.00 32.13 -12.90
CA GLN A 176 -15.86 30.68 -12.98
C GLN A 176 -16.47 29.99 -11.75
N TYR A 177 -16.22 30.54 -10.56
CA TYR A 177 -16.79 30.02 -9.32
C TYR A 177 -18.31 30.14 -9.30
N SER A 178 -18.87 31.30 -9.71
CA SER A 178 -20.32 31.50 -9.78
C SER A 178 -20.99 30.52 -10.75
N HIS A 179 -20.37 30.26 -11.90
CA HIS A 179 -20.84 29.23 -12.83
C HIS A 179 -20.81 27.83 -12.20
N THR A 180 -19.65 27.44 -11.64
CA THR A 180 -19.46 26.14 -10.97
C THR A 180 -20.46 25.94 -9.83
N GLU A 181 -20.73 26.99 -9.05
CA GLU A 181 -21.70 26.96 -7.96
C GLU A 181 -23.12 26.70 -8.46
N LYS A 182 -23.54 27.35 -9.55
CA LYS A 182 -24.85 27.11 -10.18
C LYS A 182 -24.96 25.66 -10.67
N VAL A 183 -23.92 25.16 -11.34
CA VAL A 183 -23.85 23.75 -11.82
C VAL A 183 -23.91 22.77 -10.66
N ALA A 184 -23.15 23.01 -9.59
CA ALA A 184 -23.09 22.14 -8.42
C ALA A 184 -24.41 22.12 -7.63
N ARG A 185 -25.09 23.27 -7.50
CA ARG A 185 -26.44 23.36 -6.91
C ARG A 185 -27.49 22.64 -7.78
N SER A 186 -27.45 22.84 -9.10
CA SER A 186 -28.31 22.09 -10.04
C SER A 186 -28.10 20.58 -9.93
N PHE A 187 -26.84 20.13 -9.77
CA PHE A 187 -26.54 18.72 -9.54
C PHE A 187 -27.09 18.21 -8.21
N LEU A 188 -26.93 18.98 -7.12
CA LEU A 188 -27.46 18.67 -5.79
C LEU A 188 -28.98 18.47 -5.80
N ASP A 189 -29.70 19.40 -6.45
CA ASP A 189 -31.17 19.41 -6.49
C ASP A 189 -31.76 18.52 -7.60
N GLY A 190 -30.92 18.10 -8.56
CA GLY A 190 -31.32 17.34 -9.75
C GLY A 190 -30.73 15.93 -9.81
N VAL A 191 -30.00 15.64 -10.90
CA VAL A 191 -29.52 14.28 -11.22
C VAL A 191 -28.58 13.69 -10.15
N GLY A 192 -27.84 14.52 -9.43
CA GLY A 192 -26.95 14.09 -8.35
C GLY A 192 -27.71 13.43 -7.20
N LYS A 193 -28.90 13.93 -6.86
CA LYS A 193 -29.78 13.32 -5.84
C LYS A 193 -30.15 11.88 -6.19
N ASN A 194 -30.47 11.63 -7.46
CA ASN A 194 -30.84 10.29 -7.95
C ASN A 194 -29.62 9.35 -7.96
N LEU A 195 -28.46 9.83 -8.45
CA LEU A 195 -27.21 9.06 -8.44
C LEU A 195 -26.77 8.72 -7.01
N HIS A 196 -26.88 9.67 -6.08
CA HIS A 196 -26.58 9.46 -4.68
C HIS A 196 -27.51 8.43 -4.04
N ALA A 197 -28.82 8.52 -4.28
CA ALA A 197 -29.80 7.56 -3.76
C ALA A 197 -29.51 6.13 -4.26
N GLU A 198 -29.18 5.99 -5.55
CA GLU A 198 -28.79 4.70 -6.14
C GLU A 198 -27.47 4.19 -5.57
N LEU A 199 -26.45 5.04 -5.41
CA LEU A 199 -25.18 4.68 -4.78
C LEU A 199 -25.39 4.16 -3.34
N VAL A 200 -26.20 4.86 -2.54
CA VAL A 200 -26.55 4.45 -1.16
C VAL A 200 -27.34 3.14 -1.17
N ALA A 201 -28.24 2.93 -2.13
CA ALA A 201 -28.97 1.68 -2.28
C ALA A 201 -28.04 0.51 -2.64
N GLN A 202 -27.08 0.73 -3.55
CA GLN A 202 -26.05 -0.26 -3.91
C GLN A 202 -25.13 -0.58 -2.73
N ASP A 203 -24.69 0.43 -1.98
CA ASP A 203 -23.89 0.26 -0.76
C ASP A 203 -24.66 -0.59 0.28
N LYS A 204 -25.94 -0.29 0.53
CA LYS A 204 -26.80 -1.06 1.45
C LYS A 204 -26.99 -2.52 1.02
N LYS A 205 -26.98 -2.81 -0.30
CA LYS A 205 -27.03 -4.18 -0.83
C LYS A 205 -25.69 -4.90 -0.69
N ASN A 206 -24.56 -4.18 -0.73
CA ASN A 206 -23.20 -4.73 -0.75
C ASN A 206 -22.43 -4.49 0.55
N LYS A 207 -23.05 -4.76 1.71
CA LYS A 207 -22.47 -4.46 3.05
C LYS A 207 -21.14 -5.14 3.38
N HIS A 208 -20.75 -6.15 2.61
CA HIS A 208 -19.51 -6.90 2.79
C HIS A 208 -18.28 -6.17 2.21
N THR A 209 -18.48 -5.08 1.47
CA THR A 209 -17.42 -4.26 0.86
C THR A 209 -17.72 -2.76 1.05
N SER A 210 -16.86 -1.90 0.53
CA SER A 210 -17.10 -0.46 0.41
C SER A 210 -17.63 -0.10 -0.98
N TYR A 211 -18.31 1.04 -1.08
CA TYR A 211 -18.83 1.58 -2.34
C TYR A 211 -17.73 1.95 -3.35
N ILE A 212 -16.50 2.17 -2.87
CA ILE A 212 -15.39 2.71 -3.67
C ILE A 212 -14.39 1.65 -4.14
N SER A 213 -14.26 0.52 -3.45
CA SER A 213 -13.19 -0.45 -3.71
C SER A 213 -13.19 -0.97 -5.16
N ALA A 214 -14.33 -1.45 -5.65
CA ALA A 214 -14.43 -1.98 -7.01
C ALA A 214 -14.26 -0.89 -8.09
N PRO A 215 -14.95 0.27 -8.04
CA PRO A 215 -14.70 1.37 -8.98
C PRO A 215 -13.24 1.84 -9.02
N TRP A 216 -12.58 1.87 -7.86
CA TRP A 216 -11.18 2.29 -7.77
C TRP A 216 -10.21 1.26 -8.38
N PHE A 217 -10.45 -0.03 -8.16
CA PHE A 217 -9.72 -1.08 -8.90
C PHE A 217 -9.95 -0.99 -10.40
N ASP A 218 -11.20 -0.81 -10.82
CA ASP A 218 -11.57 -0.77 -12.24
C ASP A 218 -10.89 0.40 -12.97
N MET A 219 -10.74 1.57 -12.31
CA MET A 219 -10.00 2.71 -12.84
C MET A 219 -8.55 2.35 -13.20
N TYR A 220 -7.78 1.77 -12.26
CA TYR A 220 -6.38 1.43 -12.52
C TYR A 220 -6.21 0.24 -13.46
N LEU A 221 -7.07 -0.77 -13.34
CA LEU A 221 -7.01 -1.95 -14.18
C LEU A 221 -7.47 -1.66 -15.60
N SER A 222 -8.32 -0.66 -15.83
CA SER A 222 -8.75 -0.24 -17.17
C SER A 222 -7.89 0.88 -17.77
N ALA A 223 -7.05 1.55 -16.97
CA ALA A 223 -6.03 2.47 -17.50
C ALA A 223 -5.11 1.73 -18.48
N ARG A 224 -4.79 2.39 -19.60
CA ARG A 224 -4.05 1.80 -20.75
C ARG A 224 -2.64 2.35 -20.87
N GLU A 225 -2.34 3.42 -20.16
CA GLU A 225 -1.01 4.01 -20.04
C GLU A 225 -0.01 3.00 -19.47
N SER A 226 1.28 3.23 -19.71
CA SER A 226 2.34 2.45 -19.08
C SER A 226 2.21 2.51 -17.55
N VAL A 227 2.46 1.39 -16.87
CA VAL A 227 2.54 1.39 -15.40
C VAL A 227 3.77 2.13 -14.88
N VAL A 228 4.82 2.23 -15.70
CA VAL A 228 6.05 2.94 -15.36
C VAL A 228 5.79 4.44 -15.44
N LEU A 229 6.29 5.18 -14.45
CA LEU A 229 6.10 6.61 -14.23
C LEU A 229 4.65 6.99 -13.85
N ASN A 230 3.65 6.59 -14.63
CA ASN A 230 2.27 7.04 -14.42
C ASN A 230 1.65 6.51 -13.12
N PHE A 231 2.04 5.31 -12.67
CA PHE A 231 1.42 4.65 -11.52
C PHE A 231 2.42 4.09 -10.52
N ASN A 232 3.41 3.30 -10.96
CA ASN A 232 4.31 2.59 -10.05
C ASN A 232 5.26 3.55 -9.32
N PRO A 233 5.21 3.62 -7.98
CA PRO A 233 6.15 4.39 -7.18
C PRO A 233 7.30 3.50 -6.68
N PHE A 234 8.24 4.11 -5.94
CA PHE A 234 9.25 3.36 -5.20
C PHE A 234 9.43 3.88 -3.76
N MET A 235 9.96 3.00 -2.89
CA MET A 235 10.39 3.33 -1.53
C MET A 235 11.76 2.70 -1.24
N SER A 236 12.77 3.53 -1.02
CA SER A 236 14.13 3.10 -0.68
C SER A 236 14.25 2.74 0.79
N PHE A 237 15.04 1.70 1.08
CA PHE A 237 15.41 1.34 2.45
C PHE A 237 16.52 2.26 2.97
N ASN A 238 16.55 2.48 4.28
CA ASN A 238 17.77 2.92 4.96
C ASN A 238 18.87 1.85 4.84
N PRO A 239 20.16 2.23 4.84
CA PRO A 239 21.25 1.26 4.89
C PRO A 239 21.18 0.40 6.16
N ASP A 240 21.80 -0.79 6.13
CA ASP A 240 22.05 -1.52 7.37
C ASP A 240 23.03 -0.67 8.21
N PRO A 241 22.76 -0.43 9.51
CA PRO A 241 23.68 0.30 10.38
C PRO A 241 25.09 -0.29 10.46
N LYS A 242 25.25 -1.58 10.13
CA LYS A 242 26.55 -2.26 10.05
C LYS A 242 27.04 -2.26 8.59
N PRO A 243 28.11 -1.51 8.25
CA PRO A 243 28.58 -1.37 6.88
C PRO A 243 28.82 -2.70 6.14
N GLU A 244 29.35 -3.71 6.83
CA GLU A 244 29.66 -5.03 6.27
C GLU A 244 28.42 -5.82 5.82
N TYR A 245 27.22 -5.47 6.30
CA TYR A 245 25.96 -6.08 5.86
C TYR A 245 25.33 -5.37 4.65
N ASN A 246 25.96 -4.29 4.16
CA ASN A 246 25.55 -3.62 2.92
C ASN A 246 26.25 -4.21 1.67
N ASP A 247 27.01 -5.29 1.78
CA ASP A 247 27.43 -6.07 0.61
C ASP A 247 26.19 -6.58 -0.17
N GLN A 248 26.20 -6.44 -1.50
CA GLN A 248 25.04 -6.76 -2.34
C GLN A 248 24.54 -8.20 -2.12
N LEU A 249 25.44 -9.18 -2.06
CA LEU A 249 25.08 -10.59 -1.92
C LEU A 249 24.51 -10.86 -0.52
N LEU A 250 25.18 -10.39 0.53
CA LEU A 250 24.73 -10.57 1.91
C LEU A 250 23.38 -9.90 2.15
N ARG A 251 23.24 -8.65 1.71
CA ARG A 251 22.02 -7.87 1.90
C ARG A 251 20.84 -8.45 1.12
N ALA A 252 21.04 -8.84 -0.14
CA ALA A 252 20.01 -9.50 -0.93
C ALA A 252 19.55 -10.80 -0.28
N THR A 253 20.49 -11.61 0.22
CA THR A 253 20.16 -12.88 0.89
C THR A 253 19.33 -12.64 2.15
N ASN A 254 19.75 -11.70 3.01
CA ASN A 254 19.04 -11.39 4.25
C ASN A 254 17.64 -10.81 3.96
N MET A 255 17.50 -9.90 3.00
CA MET A 255 16.20 -9.35 2.61
C MET A 255 15.27 -10.41 2.00
N VAL A 256 15.79 -11.34 1.18
CA VAL A 256 15.00 -12.47 0.66
C VAL A 256 14.52 -13.36 1.81
N CYS A 257 15.40 -13.72 2.75
CA CYS A 257 15.02 -14.53 3.89
C CYS A 257 13.94 -13.83 4.75
N SER A 258 14.12 -12.55 5.07
CA SER A 258 13.15 -11.76 5.82
C SER A 258 11.83 -11.58 5.09
N ALA A 259 11.83 -11.41 3.76
CA ALA A 259 10.61 -11.36 2.94
C ALA A 259 9.83 -12.68 2.97
N VAL A 260 10.52 -13.83 2.87
CA VAL A 260 9.88 -15.15 2.98
C VAL A 260 9.35 -15.39 4.39
N ARG A 261 10.09 -14.98 5.43
CA ARG A 261 9.63 -15.01 6.83
C ARG A 261 8.38 -14.15 7.03
N PHE A 262 8.32 -12.95 6.43
CA PHE A 262 7.11 -12.11 6.44
C PHE A 262 5.93 -12.85 5.81
N MET A 263 6.11 -13.40 4.61
CA MET A 263 5.06 -14.16 3.91
C MET A 263 4.53 -15.31 4.79
N LYS A 264 5.44 -16.08 5.40
CA LYS A 264 5.08 -17.20 6.27
C LYS A 264 4.35 -16.71 7.53
N THR A 265 4.81 -15.63 8.14
CA THR A 265 4.16 -15.00 9.30
C THR A 265 2.73 -14.53 8.96
N LEU A 266 2.55 -13.90 7.79
CA LEU A 266 1.24 -13.49 7.29
C LEU A 266 0.31 -14.70 7.04
N ARG A 267 0.78 -15.69 6.27
CA ARG A 267 -0.02 -16.88 5.89
C ARG A 267 -0.39 -17.76 7.09
N ALA A 268 0.47 -17.82 8.11
CA ALA A 268 0.18 -18.53 9.35
C ALA A 268 -0.80 -17.78 10.27
N GLY A 269 -1.22 -16.56 9.93
CA GLY A 269 -2.06 -15.71 10.78
C GLY A 269 -1.33 -15.21 12.03
N LEU A 270 0.01 -15.16 11.98
CA LEU A 270 0.90 -14.81 13.09
C LEU A 270 1.44 -13.37 12.99
N LEU A 271 1.18 -12.68 11.87
CA LEU A 271 1.48 -11.25 11.75
C LEU A 271 0.57 -10.48 12.71
N GLU A 272 1.12 -9.53 13.45
CA GLU A 272 0.28 -8.67 14.28
C GLU A 272 -0.72 -7.91 13.40
N PRO A 273 -2.01 -7.88 13.76
CA PRO A 273 -3.00 -7.12 13.02
C PRO A 273 -2.56 -5.67 12.84
N GLU A 274 -2.85 -5.10 11.68
CA GLU A 274 -2.59 -3.68 11.45
C GLU A 274 -3.57 -2.85 12.28
N VAL A 275 -3.05 -2.03 13.18
CA VAL A 275 -3.87 -1.23 14.11
C VAL A 275 -3.24 0.14 14.24
N PHE A 276 -4.06 1.18 14.05
CA PHE A 276 -3.68 2.54 14.40
C PHE A 276 -4.00 2.82 15.86
N HIS A 277 -2.98 3.16 16.64
CA HIS A 277 -3.08 3.38 18.08
C HIS A 277 -2.96 4.87 18.41
N LEU A 278 -3.99 5.46 19.02
CA LEU A 278 -3.89 6.84 19.52
C LEU A 278 -3.04 6.98 20.77
N ASN A 279 -3.11 5.97 21.62
CA ASN A 279 -2.24 5.85 22.77
C ASN A 279 -1.69 4.42 22.81
N PRO A 280 -0.54 4.18 22.16
CA PRO A 280 0.11 2.87 22.13
C PRO A 280 0.42 2.34 23.54
N GLU A 281 0.77 3.20 24.49
CA GLU A 281 1.08 2.78 25.88
C GLU A 281 -0.11 2.11 26.59
N LYS A 282 -1.34 2.40 26.16
CA LYS A 282 -2.56 1.76 26.68
C LYS A 282 -3.06 0.62 25.80
N SER A 283 -2.96 0.77 24.47
CA SER A 283 -3.66 -0.09 23.51
C SER A 283 -2.76 -1.08 22.78
N ASP A 284 -1.46 -0.83 22.67
CA ASP A 284 -0.48 -1.76 22.10
C ASP A 284 0.32 -2.45 23.22
N THR A 285 -0.39 -3.22 24.05
CA THR A 285 0.20 -3.92 25.20
C THR A 285 -0.11 -5.41 25.17
N ASP A 286 0.79 -6.22 25.73
CA ASP A 286 0.55 -7.67 25.88
C ASP A 286 -0.72 -7.97 26.68
N ARG A 287 -1.04 -7.13 27.67
CA ARG A 287 -2.26 -7.27 28.47
C ARG A 287 -3.50 -7.11 27.59
N PHE A 288 -3.55 -6.07 26.75
CA PHE A 288 -4.64 -5.88 25.81
C PHE A 288 -4.71 -7.03 24.79
N LYS A 289 -3.57 -7.40 24.19
CA LYS A 289 -3.47 -8.50 23.21
C LYS A 289 -3.96 -9.85 23.77
N ARG A 290 -3.63 -10.16 25.04
CA ARG A 290 -4.09 -11.38 25.72
C ARG A 290 -5.59 -11.38 26.04
N LEU A 291 -6.20 -10.21 26.20
CA LEU A 291 -7.64 -10.08 26.40
C LEU A 291 -8.40 -10.14 25.07
N ILE A 292 -8.00 -9.30 24.10
CA ILE A 292 -8.75 -9.10 22.85
C ILE A 292 -8.84 -10.36 22.02
N ARG A 293 -7.82 -11.24 22.06
CA ARG A 293 -7.82 -12.52 21.33
C ARG A 293 -9.02 -13.44 21.64
N TRP A 294 -9.67 -13.27 22.80
CA TRP A 294 -10.84 -14.04 23.21
C TRP A 294 -12.17 -13.40 22.78
N VAL A 295 -12.14 -12.13 22.38
CA VAL A 295 -13.32 -11.46 21.84
C VAL A 295 -13.60 -12.03 20.45
N PRO A 296 -14.84 -12.46 20.13
CA PRO A 296 -15.14 -12.99 18.81
C PRO A 296 -14.81 -11.98 17.69
N PRO A 297 -14.35 -12.43 16.50
CA PRO A 297 -14.08 -11.53 15.37
C PRO A 297 -15.24 -10.62 14.95
N SER A 298 -16.49 -10.97 15.27
CA SER A 298 -17.67 -10.14 15.03
C SER A 298 -17.78 -8.92 15.96
N LEU A 299 -17.07 -8.92 17.09
CA LEU A 299 -17.11 -7.85 18.11
C LEU A 299 -15.71 -7.25 18.39
N SER A 300 -14.65 -7.87 17.91
CA SER A 300 -13.26 -7.50 18.23
C SER A 300 -12.91 -6.04 17.95
N TRP A 301 -13.44 -5.43 16.88
CA TRP A 301 -13.22 -4.01 16.58
C TRP A 301 -13.73 -3.10 17.69
N TYR A 302 -14.90 -3.39 18.29
CA TYR A 302 -15.43 -2.59 19.40
C TYR A 302 -14.53 -2.66 20.63
N GLY A 303 -13.89 -3.81 20.87
CA GLY A 303 -12.88 -3.97 21.92
C GLY A 303 -11.66 -3.08 21.72
N ALA A 304 -11.16 -2.98 20.50
CA ALA A 304 -10.08 -2.05 20.14
C ALA A 304 -10.54 -0.58 20.22
N TYR A 305 -11.74 -0.28 19.75
CA TYR A 305 -12.31 1.06 19.77
C TYR A 305 -12.42 1.64 21.19
N MET A 306 -12.81 0.82 22.19
CA MET A 306 -12.89 1.23 23.60
C MET A 306 -11.55 1.68 24.19
N VAL A 307 -10.43 1.25 23.62
CA VAL A 307 -9.07 1.67 24.03
C VAL A 307 -8.44 2.63 23.03
N ASN A 308 -9.25 3.30 22.20
CA ASN A 308 -8.78 4.28 21.23
C ASN A 308 -7.79 3.69 20.20
N ALA A 309 -8.02 2.43 19.81
CA ALA A 309 -7.30 1.74 18.76
C ALA A 309 -8.22 1.40 17.58
N TYR A 310 -7.72 1.59 16.37
CA TYR A 310 -8.48 1.49 15.13
C TYR A 310 -7.83 0.43 14.24
N PRO A 311 -8.30 -0.82 14.30
CA PRO A 311 -7.87 -1.86 13.37
C PRO A 311 -8.09 -1.44 11.92
N LEU A 312 -7.16 -1.80 11.05
CA LEU A 312 -7.19 -1.47 9.63
C LEU A 312 -7.55 -2.70 8.77
N ASP A 313 -8.04 -2.45 7.57
CA ASP A 313 -8.31 -3.43 6.54
C ASP A 313 -7.01 -4.09 6.08
N MET A 314 -7.03 -5.42 6.01
CA MET A 314 -5.89 -6.22 5.56
C MET A 314 -6.25 -7.09 4.33
N SER A 315 -7.37 -6.80 3.66
CA SER A 315 -7.87 -7.59 2.53
C SER A 315 -6.92 -7.59 1.32
N GLN A 316 -6.02 -6.60 1.22
CA GLN A 316 -5.06 -6.46 0.13
C GLN A 316 -3.74 -7.22 0.38
N TYR A 317 -3.42 -7.59 1.63
CA TYR A 317 -2.08 -8.05 2.02
C TYR A 317 -1.65 -9.35 1.32
N PHE A 318 -2.61 -10.21 0.96
CA PHE A 318 -2.28 -11.46 0.28
C PHE A 318 -1.65 -11.24 -1.11
N ARG A 319 -1.91 -10.07 -1.74
CA ARG A 319 -1.36 -9.73 -3.05
C ARG A 319 0.09 -9.26 -3.03
N LEU A 320 0.70 -9.13 -1.85
CA LEU A 320 2.16 -8.94 -1.77
C LEU A 320 2.89 -10.08 -2.47
N PHE A 321 2.48 -11.34 -2.22
CA PHE A 321 3.23 -12.50 -2.68
C PHE A 321 2.52 -13.28 -3.77
N ASN A 322 3.31 -13.91 -4.64
CA ASN A 322 2.86 -14.76 -5.74
C ASN A 322 1.86 -14.09 -6.67
N SER A 323 1.95 -12.76 -6.79
CA SER A 323 0.96 -11.96 -7.50
C SER A 323 1.60 -11.11 -8.58
N THR A 324 0.82 -10.81 -9.61
CA THR A 324 1.24 -9.99 -10.75
C THR A 324 0.01 -9.39 -11.43
N ARG A 325 0.20 -8.30 -12.14
CA ARG A 325 -0.79 -7.71 -13.04
C ARG A 325 -0.62 -8.28 -14.44
N VAL A 326 -1.60 -9.02 -14.93
CA VAL A 326 -1.59 -9.61 -16.27
C VAL A 326 -2.24 -8.63 -17.25
N PRO A 327 -1.55 -8.19 -18.32
CA PRO A 327 -2.14 -7.32 -19.33
C PRO A 327 -3.25 -8.06 -20.09
N ARG A 328 -4.38 -7.39 -20.28
CA ARG A 328 -5.53 -7.91 -21.05
C ARG A 328 -6.14 -6.78 -21.85
N ALA A 329 -6.81 -7.11 -22.95
CA ALA A 329 -7.54 -6.12 -23.73
C ALA A 329 -8.59 -5.39 -22.87
N ALA A 330 -8.64 -4.07 -22.97
CA ALA A 330 -9.54 -3.15 -22.26
C ALA A 330 -9.40 -3.10 -20.72
N ARG A 331 -9.21 -4.23 -20.03
CA ARG A 331 -9.02 -4.26 -18.58
C ARG A 331 -8.13 -5.40 -18.13
N ASP A 332 -7.03 -5.05 -17.47
CA ASP A 332 -6.03 -5.98 -16.93
C ASP A 332 -6.59 -6.83 -15.78
N GLU A 333 -5.86 -7.89 -15.44
CA GLU A 333 -6.25 -8.87 -14.43
C GLU A 333 -5.21 -8.96 -13.31
N LEU A 334 -5.65 -9.03 -12.06
CA LEU A 334 -4.76 -9.31 -10.92
C LEU A 334 -4.70 -10.81 -10.64
N PHE A 335 -3.59 -11.45 -11.01
CA PHE A 335 -3.34 -12.86 -10.82
C PHE A 335 -2.61 -13.13 -9.49
N THR A 336 -2.93 -14.27 -8.85
CA THR A 336 -2.21 -14.77 -7.67
C THR A 336 -2.15 -16.30 -7.69
N ASP A 337 -0.95 -16.90 -7.57
CA ASP A 337 -0.74 -18.33 -7.37
C ASP A 337 -0.10 -18.64 -6.02
N GLN A 338 -0.91 -18.86 -4.99
CA GLN A 338 -0.41 -19.10 -3.63
C GLN A 338 0.44 -20.37 -3.47
N LYS A 339 0.45 -21.27 -4.46
CA LYS A 339 1.24 -22.51 -4.45
C LYS A 339 2.70 -22.29 -4.87
N GLY A 340 3.02 -21.16 -5.51
CA GLY A 340 4.39 -20.86 -5.93
C GLY A 340 5.36 -20.81 -4.74
N ARG A 341 6.54 -21.43 -4.92
CA ARG A 341 7.59 -21.57 -3.89
C ARG A 341 8.91 -20.91 -4.27
N HIS A 342 9.00 -20.41 -5.50
CA HIS A 342 10.21 -19.89 -6.10
C HIS A 342 10.28 -18.37 -6.10
N LEU A 343 11.51 -17.86 -6.11
CA LEU A 343 11.85 -16.47 -6.32
C LEU A 343 12.15 -16.23 -7.81
N LEU A 344 11.73 -15.09 -8.34
CA LEU A 344 12.23 -14.57 -9.61
C LEU A 344 13.40 -13.64 -9.31
N VAL A 345 14.54 -13.85 -9.96
CA VAL A 345 15.70 -12.95 -9.89
C VAL A 345 16.00 -12.42 -11.29
N MET A 346 16.15 -11.10 -11.41
CA MET A 346 16.59 -10.44 -12.64
C MET A 346 17.99 -9.86 -12.45
N ARG A 347 18.89 -10.14 -13.39
CA ARG A 347 20.23 -9.54 -13.45
C ARG A 347 20.65 -9.34 -14.90
N ARG A 348 21.04 -8.11 -15.26
CA ARG A 348 21.40 -7.72 -16.63
C ARG A 348 20.31 -8.10 -17.66
N GLY A 349 19.03 -8.03 -17.26
CA GLY A 349 17.90 -8.44 -18.09
C GLY A 349 17.69 -9.95 -18.27
N ASN A 350 18.60 -10.79 -17.76
CA ASN A 350 18.39 -12.23 -17.67
C ASN A 350 17.49 -12.58 -16.49
N MET A 351 16.66 -13.61 -16.64
CA MET A 351 15.71 -14.06 -15.62
C MET A 351 16.10 -15.43 -15.07
N TYR A 352 16.10 -15.56 -13.75
CA TYR A 352 16.45 -16.79 -13.04
C TYR A 352 15.36 -17.13 -12.03
N VAL A 353 15.15 -18.43 -11.80
CA VAL A 353 14.25 -18.91 -10.76
C VAL A 353 14.91 -20.02 -9.93
N PHE A 354 14.61 -20.02 -8.64
CA PHE A 354 14.94 -21.10 -7.71
C PHE A 354 13.97 -21.08 -6.52
N ASP A 355 13.75 -22.23 -5.90
CA ASP A 355 12.89 -22.37 -4.73
C ASP A 355 13.50 -21.63 -3.52
N VAL A 356 12.68 -20.85 -2.82
CA VAL A 356 13.00 -20.23 -1.52
C VAL A 356 12.13 -20.78 -0.40
N VAL A 357 11.16 -21.63 -0.75
CA VAL A 357 10.34 -22.43 0.15
C VAL A 357 10.46 -23.89 -0.28
N ASP A 358 10.81 -24.78 0.64
CA ASP A 358 10.94 -26.21 0.36
C ASP A 358 9.56 -26.89 0.17
N ARG A 359 9.56 -28.20 -0.14
CA ARG A 359 8.33 -28.96 -0.37
C ARG A 359 7.47 -29.13 0.88
N ASP A 360 8.08 -29.02 2.06
CA ASP A 360 7.42 -29.10 3.36
C ASP A 360 6.90 -27.72 3.84
N GLY A 361 7.16 -26.67 3.06
CA GLY A 361 6.75 -25.30 3.34
C GLY A 361 7.71 -24.51 4.23
N ASN A 362 8.91 -25.03 4.52
CA ASN A 362 9.93 -24.32 5.30
C ASN A 362 10.74 -23.36 4.41
N LEU A 363 11.35 -22.36 5.03
CA LEU A 363 12.36 -21.53 4.39
C LEU A 363 13.55 -22.42 3.96
N VAL A 364 13.94 -22.33 2.69
CA VAL A 364 15.17 -22.97 2.20
C VAL A 364 16.37 -22.44 3.02
N GLN A 365 17.35 -23.30 3.29
CA GLN A 365 18.47 -22.95 4.17
C GLN A 365 19.13 -21.64 3.68
N PRO A 366 19.34 -20.63 4.55
CA PRO A 366 19.87 -19.34 4.12
C PRO A 366 21.22 -19.43 3.39
N ALA A 367 22.08 -20.37 3.77
CA ALA A 367 23.36 -20.62 3.09
C ALA A 367 23.20 -21.18 1.65
N GLU A 368 22.07 -21.81 1.34
CA GLU A 368 21.71 -22.27 0.00
C GLU A 368 21.15 -21.11 -0.85
N ILE A 369 20.30 -20.25 -0.27
CA ILE A 369 19.86 -19.01 -0.92
C ILE A 369 21.06 -18.12 -1.25
N LEU A 370 22.01 -17.99 -0.31
CA LEU A 370 23.29 -17.29 -0.52
C LEU A 370 24.06 -17.88 -1.71
N ALA A 371 24.13 -19.22 -1.81
CA ALA A 371 24.81 -19.90 -2.91
C ALA A 371 24.11 -19.66 -4.26
N HIS A 372 22.77 -19.71 -4.30
CA HIS A 372 21.98 -19.43 -5.49
C HIS A 372 22.14 -18.00 -5.98
N LEU A 373 22.09 -17.01 -5.07
CA LEU A 373 22.32 -15.60 -5.43
C LEU A 373 23.77 -15.35 -5.84
N ARG A 374 24.75 -16.00 -5.20
CA ARG A 374 26.16 -15.95 -5.62
C ARG A 374 26.34 -16.51 -7.02
N TYR A 375 25.66 -17.61 -7.35
CA TYR A 375 25.66 -18.17 -8.70
C TYR A 375 25.13 -17.17 -9.72
N VAL A 376 23.98 -16.52 -9.45
CA VAL A 376 23.41 -15.50 -10.35
C VAL A 376 24.35 -14.30 -10.54
N LEU A 377 24.98 -13.82 -9.46
CA LEU A 377 25.96 -12.72 -9.51
C LEU A 377 27.25 -13.12 -10.26
N SER A 378 27.59 -14.41 -10.26
CA SER A 378 28.78 -14.93 -10.95
C SER A 378 28.50 -15.34 -12.40
N ASP A 379 27.24 -15.41 -12.84
CA ASP A 379 26.91 -15.72 -14.24
C ASP A 379 27.51 -14.64 -15.16
N ALA A 380 28.34 -15.08 -16.09
CA ALA A 380 29.03 -14.23 -17.06
C ALA A 380 28.20 -13.96 -18.32
N ALA A 381 26.98 -14.48 -18.40
CA ALA A 381 26.09 -14.24 -19.53
C ALA A 381 25.93 -12.74 -19.82
N PRO A 382 26.03 -12.32 -21.09
CA PRO A 382 25.78 -10.94 -21.47
C PRO A 382 24.30 -10.60 -21.26
N ALA A 383 23.98 -9.31 -21.32
CA ALA A 383 22.58 -8.90 -21.44
C ALA A 383 21.97 -9.50 -22.71
N PRO A 384 20.73 -10.02 -22.67
CA PRO A 384 20.08 -10.54 -23.86
C PRO A 384 19.90 -9.40 -24.88
N PRO A 385 20.02 -9.67 -26.19
CA PRO A 385 19.80 -8.67 -27.23
C PRO A 385 18.38 -8.09 -27.16
N PHE A 386 17.41 -8.90 -26.73
CA PHE A 386 16.01 -8.55 -26.58
C PHE A 386 15.53 -8.81 -25.13
N PRO A 387 15.74 -7.86 -24.20
CA PRO A 387 15.36 -8.03 -22.79
C PRO A 387 13.84 -7.95 -22.60
N LEU A 388 13.20 -9.06 -22.22
CA LEU A 388 11.74 -9.12 -22.08
C LEU A 388 11.16 -8.18 -21.00
N GLY A 389 11.94 -7.79 -19.99
CA GLY A 389 11.47 -6.92 -18.91
C GLY A 389 10.84 -5.63 -19.42
N VAL A 390 11.39 -5.06 -20.50
CA VAL A 390 10.95 -3.79 -21.07
C VAL A 390 9.53 -3.82 -21.63
N LEU A 391 9.03 -4.99 -22.01
CA LEU A 391 7.66 -5.16 -22.48
C LEU A 391 6.62 -4.81 -21.41
N THR A 392 6.95 -5.01 -20.13
CA THR A 392 6.06 -4.63 -19.02
C THR A 392 5.92 -3.11 -18.84
N SER A 393 6.75 -2.32 -19.55
CA SER A 393 6.66 -0.85 -19.59
C SER A 393 5.81 -0.31 -20.75
N GLU A 394 5.28 -1.16 -21.62
CA GLU A 394 4.45 -0.71 -22.74
C GLU A 394 3.06 -0.19 -22.30
N ASN A 395 2.37 0.45 -23.26
CA ASN A 395 0.92 0.61 -23.20
C ASN A 395 0.26 -0.77 -22.98
N ARG A 396 -0.78 -0.81 -22.15
CA ARG A 396 -1.36 -2.08 -21.67
C ARG A 396 -1.98 -2.92 -22.79
N ASP A 397 -2.55 -2.30 -23.82
CA ASP A 397 -3.13 -3.03 -24.95
C ASP A 397 -2.04 -3.57 -25.88
N VAL A 398 -0.97 -2.80 -26.11
CA VAL A 398 0.23 -3.27 -26.85
C VAL A 398 0.86 -4.44 -26.11
N TRP A 399 1.06 -4.30 -24.80
CA TRP A 399 1.63 -5.37 -23.98
C TRP A 399 0.71 -6.60 -23.94
N ALA A 400 -0.61 -6.43 -23.86
CA ALA A 400 -1.55 -7.54 -23.94
C ALA A 400 -1.39 -8.33 -25.25
N GLY A 401 -1.30 -7.64 -26.38
CA GLY A 401 -1.07 -8.27 -27.69
C GLY A 401 0.26 -9.04 -27.76
N LEU A 402 1.36 -8.42 -27.32
CA LEU A 402 2.68 -9.05 -27.32
C LEU A 402 2.76 -10.23 -26.34
N ARG A 403 2.07 -10.17 -25.20
CA ARG A 403 2.03 -11.27 -24.24
C ARG A 403 1.28 -12.49 -24.79
N GLU A 404 0.19 -12.30 -25.53
CA GLU A 404 -0.49 -13.41 -26.24
C GLU A 404 0.39 -14.03 -27.33
N LYS A 405 1.24 -13.24 -27.98
CA LYS A 405 2.26 -13.75 -28.93
C LYS A 405 3.35 -14.55 -28.23
N LEU A 406 3.84 -14.09 -27.08
CA LEU A 406 4.75 -14.88 -26.25
C LEU A 406 4.14 -16.24 -25.88
N LEU A 407 2.87 -16.28 -25.49
CA LEU A 407 2.17 -17.53 -25.21
C LEU A 407 2.08 -18.43 -26.45
N SER A 408 1.75 -17.85 -27.61
CA SER A 408 1.65 -18.57 -28.89
C SER A 408 3.00 -19.13 -29.37
N ALA A 409 4.10 -18.46 -29.04
CA ALA A 409 5.48 -18.92 -29.29
C ALA A 409 5.96 -20.00 -28.29
N GLY A 410 5.08 -20.50 -27.42
CA GLY A 410 5.38 -21.60 -26.48
C GLY A 410 5.99 -21.17 -25.16
N ASN A 411 5.97 -19.87 -24.80
CA ASN A 411 6.57 -19.37 -23.56
C ASN A 411 5.68 -19.51 -22.31
N GLY A 412 4.61 -20.31 -22.38
CA GLY A 412 3.61 -20.44 -21.32
C GLY A 412 4.19 -20.87 -19.97
N GLU A 413 5.10 -21.86 -19.96
CA GLU A 413 5.73 -22.32 -18.71
C GLU A 413 6.63 -21.24 -18.09
N ALA A 414 7.46 -20.57 -18.91
CA ALA A 414 8.35 -19.52 -18.45
C ALA A 414 7.57 -18.32 -17.89
N LEU A 415 6.48 -17.90 -18.56
CA LEU A 415 5.60 -16.85 -18.07
C LEU A 415 4.88 -17.26 -16.77
N ALA A 416 4.42 -18.50 -16.65
CA ALA A 416 3.83 -18.99 -15.41
C ALA A 416 4.83 -18.97 -14.23
N LEU A 417 6.11 -19.25 -14.48
CA LEU A 417 7.17 -19.10 -13.48
C LEU A 417 7.40 -17.63 -13.09
N VAL A 418 7.40 -16.70 -14.04
CA VAL A 418 7.51 -15.26 -13.75
C VAL A 418 6.31 -14.77 -12.91
N ASP A 419 5.10 -15.11 -13.35
CA ASP A 419 3.85 -14.66 -12.74
C ASP A 419 3.64 -15.28 -11.33
N GLY A 420 3.94 -16.57 -11.19
CA GLY A 420 3.76 -17.33 -9.95
C GLY A 420 4.87 -17.16 -8.90
N ALA A 421 5.99 -16.50 -9.22
CA ALA A 421 7.08 -16.28 -8.27
C ALA A 421 6.62 -15.47 -7.04
N LEU A 422 7.22 -15.70 -5.86
CA LEU A 422 6.85 -15.00 -4.62
C LEU A 422 6.89 -13.48 -4.80
N PHE A 423 8.00 -12.97 -5.33
CA PHE A 423 8.23 -11.58 -5.73
C PHE A 423 9.39 -11.56 -6.73
N CYS A 424 9.78 -10.38 -7.23
CA CYS A 424 10.95 -10.21 -8.09
C CYS A 424 12.11 -9.58 -7.29
N LEU A 425 13.31 -10.14 -7.40
CA LEU A 425 14.54 -9.53 -6.91
C LEU A 425 15.35 -9.03 -8.10
N CYS A 426 15.67 -7.74 -8.15
CA CYS A 426 16.50 -7.14 -9.20
C CYS A 426 17.90 -6.87 -8.63
N LEU A 427 18.92 -7.51 -9.21
CA LEU A 427 20.32 -7.30 -8.86
C LEU A 427 20.94 -6.38 -9.91
N ASP A 428 21.15 -5.12 -9.55
CA ASP A 428 21.74 -4.10 -10.42
C ASP A 428 23.25 -4.06 -10.28
N GLU A 429 23.94 -3.64 -11.34
CA GLU A 429 25.41 -3.55 -11.35
C GLU A 429 25.90 -2.13 -11.05
N ASP A 430 24.98 -1.17 -10.98
CA ASP A 430 25.25 0.24 -10.73
C ASP A 430 25.58 0.50 -9.26
N VAL A 431 26.51 1.43 -9.05
CA VAL A 431 26.80 2.04 -7.74
C VAL A 431 26.07 3.38 -7.69
N MET A 432 25.30 3.61 -6.64
CA MET A 432 24.49 4.81 -6.50
C MET A 432 25.38 5.99 -6.14
N ARG A 433 25.15 7.14 -6.79
CA ARG A 433 26.01 8.32 -6.69
C ARG A 433 25.46 9.35 -5.72
N ASP A 434 24.17 9.59 -5.83
CA ASP A 434 23.41 10.60 -5.09
C ASP A 434 21.92 10.21 -5.07
N HIS A 435 21.10 10.98 -4.36
CA HIS A 435 19.66 10.73 -4.25
C HIS A 435 18.91 10.82 -5.59
N ILE A 436 19.44 11.56 -6.57
CA ILE A 436 18.86 11.69 -7.91
C ILE A 436 19.07 10.38 -8.68
N HIS A 437 20.30 9.87 -8.68
CA HIS A 437 20.64 8.59 -9.30
C HIS A 437 19.85 7.45 -8.66
N VAL A 438 19.76 7.41 -7.32
CA VAL A 438 18.90 6.46 -6.61
C VAL A 438 17.46 6.55 -7.11
N SER A 439 16.89 7.76 -7.17
CA SER A 439 15.49 7.94 -7.55
C SER A 439 15.20 7.46 -8.97
N HIS A 440 16.04 7.80 -9.94
CA HIS A 440 15.89 7.29 -11.31
C HIS A 440 16.02 5.76 -11.37
N ASN A 441 17.02 5.18 -10.69
CA ASN A 441 17.23 3.73 -10.72
C ASN A 441 16.08 2.93 -10.08
N MET A 442 15.56 3.42 -8.94
CA MET A 442 14.53 2.73 -8.18
C MET A 442 13.11 2.96 -8.74
N LEU A 443 12.87 4.11 -9.39
CA LEU A 443 11.59 4.41 -10.04
C LEU A 443 11.41 3.67 -11.36
N HIS A 444 12.45 3.68 -12.22
CA HIS A 444 12.35 3.10 -13.55
C HIS A 444 13.59 2.30 -13.97
N GLY A 445 14.80 2.64 -13.56
CA GLY A 445 16.00 1.95 -14.05
C GLY A 445 16.15 2.07 -15.58
N ASP A 446 16.77 1.08 -16.21
CA ASP A 446 17.04 1.03 -17.66
C ASP A 446 15.94 0.34 -18.50
N GLY A 447 14.84 -0.08 -17.86
CA GLY A 447 13.75 -0.83 -18.51
C GLY A 447 14.02 -2.33 -18.65
N CYS A 448 15.27 -2.77 -18.55
CA CYS A 448 15.68 -4.12 -18.90
C CYS A 448 15.71 -5.06 -17.69
N ASN A 449 16.07 -4.55 -16.51
CA ASN A 449 16.28 -5.35 -15.29
C ASN A 449 15.09 -5.29 -14.30
N ARG A 450 13.86 -5.12 -14.79
CA ARG A 450 12.63 -5.01 -13.98
C ARG A 450 11.49 -5.81 -14.62
N TRP A 451 10.56 -6.29 -13.80
CA TRP A 451 9.26 -6.80 -14.23
C TRP A 451 8.17 -5.96 -13.56
N TYR A 452 7.76 -4.86 -14.21
CA TYR A 452 6.93 -3.82 -13.58
C TYR A 452 5.51 -4.27 -13.25
N ASP A 453 5.06 -5.38 -13.84
CA ASP A 453 3.77 -6.00 -13.55
C ASP A 453 3.75 -6.77 -12.22
N LYS A 454 4.93 -7.11 -11.67
CA LYS A 454 5.00 -7.86 -10.42
C LYS A 454 4.41 -7.02 -9.28
N SER A 455 3.72 -7.68 -8.34
CA SER A 455 3.19 -7.02 -7.14
C SER A 455 4.19 -6.06 -6.52
N PHE A 456 5.43 -6.53 -6.36
CA PHE A 456 6.60 -5.70 -6.11
C PHE A 456 7.90 -6.36 -6.57
N SER A 457 8.92 -5.51 -6.74
CA SER A 457 10.31 -5.89 -6.90
C SER A 457 11.15 -5.32 -5.76
N ILE A 458 12.00 -6.14 -5.13
CA ILE A 458 13.12 -5.63 -4.32
C ILE A 458 14.27 -5.37 -5.28
N ILE A 459 14.74 -4.13 -5.34
CA ILE A 459 15.89 -3.72 -6.14
C ILE A 459 17.10 -3.63 -5.20
N MET A 460 18.23 -4.20 -5.62
CA MET A 460 19.49 -4.19 -4.89
C MET A 460 20.62 -3.74 -5.82
N ALA A 461 21.10 -2.51 -5.61
CA ALA A 461 22.27 -1.97 -6.29
C ALA A 461 23.57 -2.66 -5.83
N LYS A 462 24.66 -2.42 -6.57
CA LYS A 462 25.96 -3.07 -6.32
C LYS A 462 26.59 -2.66 -4.98
N ASP A 463 26.30 -1.47 -4.51
CA ASP A 463 26.70 -0.93 -3.20
C ASP A 463 25.73 -1.33 -2.07
N GLY A 464 24.77 -2.20 -2.37
CA GLY A 464 23.74 -2.63 -1.44
C GLY A 464 22.63 -1.62 -1.21
N GLN A 465 22.57 -0.49 -1.91
CA GLN A 465 21.41 0.39 -1.84
C GLN A 465 20.17 -0.38 -2.30
N ALA A 466 19.14 -0.41 -1.46
CA ALA A 466 17.95 -1.22 -1.69
C ALA A 466 16.67 -0.39 -1.77
N ALA A 467 15.70 -0.83 -2.55
CA ALA A 467 14.37 -0.24 -2.62
C ALA A 467 13.29 -1.26 -2.98
N ILE A 468 12.03 -0.87 -2.78
CA ILE A 468 10.87 -1.56 -3.31
C ILE A 468 10.26 -0.71 -4.43
N ASN A 469 10.15 -1.26 -5.64
CA ASN A 469 9.29 -0.75 -6.70
C ASN A 469 8.04 -1.63 -6.75
N PHE A 470 6.83 -1.05 -6.79
CA PHE A 470 5.61 -1.85 -6.69
C PHE A 470 4.51 -1.42 -7.66
N GLU A 471 3.74 -2.41 -8.13
CA GLU A 471 2.61 -2.17 -9.02
C GLU A 471 1.44 -1.57 -8.23
N HIS A 472 0.88 -0.45 -8.68
CA HIS A 472 -0.06 0.32 -7.84
C HIS A 472 -1.51 -0.22 -7.89
N SER A 473 -1.92 -0.95 -8.93
CA SER A 473 -3.34 -1.30 -9.10
C SER A 473 -3.87 -2.26 -8.03
N TRP A 474 -3.02 -3.11 -7.45
CA TRP A 474 -3.47 -4.14 -6.51
C TRP A 474 -3.75 -3.63 -5.09
N GLY A 475 -3.27 -2.45 -4.69
CA GLY A 475 -3.44 -1.96 -3.32
C GLY A 475 -2.98 -0.51 -3.09
N ASP A 476 -3.13 -0.03 -1.86
CA ASP A 476 -2.93 1.38 -1.49
C ASP A 476 -1.58 1.69 -0.83
N GLY A 477 -0.60 0.79 -0.93
CA GLY A 477 0.74 0.98 -0.35
C GLY A 477 0.87 0.69 1.15
N VAL A 478 -0.21 0.65 1.94
CA VAL A 478 -0.16 0.31 3.39
C VAL A 478 0.48 -1.06 3.63
N ALA A 479 0.07 -2.07 2.85
CA ALA A 479 0.66 -3.41 2.93
C ALA A 479 2.16 -3.42 2.57
N VAL A 480 2.57 -2.60 1.60
CA VAL A 480 3.98 -2.48 1.17
C VAL A 480 4.81 -1.80 2.25
N LEU A 481 4.31 -0.73 2.87
CA LEU A 481 4.98 -0.06 3.98
C LEU A 481 5.13 -0.99 5.18
N ARG A 482 4.08 -1.75 5.54
CA ARG A 482 4.18 -2.75 6.60
C ARG A 482 5.24 -3.81 6.28
N PHE A 483 5.23 -4.33 5.05
CA PHE A 483 6.25 -5.26 4.58
C PHE A 483 7.66 -4.68 4.69
N GLN A 484 7.89 -3.46 4.20
CA GLN A 484 9.18 -2.80 4.22
C GLN A 484 9.72 -2.63 5.65
N ASN A 485 8.86 -2.18 6.57
CA ASN A 485 9.23 -1.96 7.97
C ASN A 485 9.68 -3.25 8.65
N GLU A 486 8.91 -4.32 8.47
CA GLU A 486 9.16 -5.61 9.10
C GLU A 486 10.36 -6.32 8.48
N VAL A 487 10.52 -6.24 7.15
CA VAL A 487 11.69 -6.79 6.45
C VAL A 487 12.96 -6.06 6.85
N PHE A 488 12.96 -4.73 6.87
CA PHE A 488 14.11 -3.94 7.29
C PHE A 488 14.52 -4.28 8.72
N LYS A 489 13.54 -4.27 9.65
CA LYS A 489 13.78 -4.59 11.05
C LYS A 489 14.36 -5.99 11.21
N ASP A 490 13.75 -6.99 10.60
CA ASP A 490 14.20 -8.39 10.74
C ASP A 490 15.56 -8.62 10.09
N SER A 491 15.83 -8.04 8.92
CA SER A 491 17.11 -8.21 8.23
C SER A 491 18.28 -7.56 8.98
N VAL A 492 18.02 -6.44 9.68
CA VAL A 492 19.03 -5.70 10.46
C VAL A 492 19.23 -6.30 11.86
N GLU A 493 18.13 -6.58 12.58
CA GLU A 493 18.22 -7.08 13.97
C GLU A 493 18.58 -8.57 14.02
N LYS A 494 18.16 -9.36 13.02
CA LYS A 494 18.28 -10.82 12.98
C LYS A 494 18.71 -11.33 11.60
N PRO A 495 19.86 -10.87 11.07
CA PRO A 495 20.37 -11.37 9.80
C PRO A 495 20.56 -12.89 9.85
N MET A 496 20.13 -13.57 8.80
CA MET A 496 20.17 -15.03 8.67
C MET A 496 21.51 -15.52 8.13
N VAL A 497 22.24 -14.66 7.42
CA VAL A 497 23.63 -14.87 6.98
C VAL A 497 24.47 -13.67 7.37
N GLY A 498 25.72 -13.92 7.75
CA GLY A 498 26.72 -12.89 8.01
C GLY A 498 27.94 -13.04 7.09
N PRO A 499 28.93 -12.13 7.19
CA PRO A 499 30.12 -12.13 6.34
C PRO A 499 30.93 -13.45 6.37
N ASP A 500 30.94 -14.14 7.50
CA ASP A 500 31.65 -15.42 7.67
C ASP A 500 30.88 -16.64 7.13
N CYS A 501 29.64 -16.43 6.64
CA CYS A 501 28.80 -17.51 6.14
C CYS A 501 29.37 -18.07 4.83
N ARG A 502 29.73 -19.34 4.83
CA ARG A 502 30.16 -20.04 3.62
C ARG A 502 28.92 -20.47 2.81
N PRO A 503 28.83 -20.11 1.53
CA PRO A 503 27.74 -20.61 0.68
C PRO A 503 27.76 -22.13 0.60
N ALA A 504 26.58 -22.74 0.54
CA ALA A 504 26.45 -24.14 0.15
C ALA A 504 26.81 -24.33 -1.34
N ALA A 505 26.74 -25.57 -1.85
CA ALA A 505 26.81 -25.80 -3.29
C ALA A 505 25.49 -25.38 -3.95
N ALA A 506 25.55 -24.52 -4.96
CA ALA A 506 24.37 -24.16 -5.77
C ALA A 506 23.97 -25.36 -6.64
N SER A 507 22.70 -25.79 -6.57
CA SER A 507 22.25 -26.99 -7.29
C SER A 507 20.96 -26.80 -8.08
N ALA A 508 20.22 -25.70 -7.90
CA ALA A 508 18.83 -25.60 -8.37
C ALA A 508 18.45 -24.28 -9.07
N VAL A 509 19.41 -23.45 -9.52
CA VAL A 509 19.09 -22.21 -10.24
C VAL A 509 18.81 -22.50 -11.71
N ARG A 510 17.60 -22.15 -12.19
CA ARG A 510 17.21 -22.25 -13.60
C ARG A 510 17.19 -20.86 -14.22
N ARG A 511 18.00 -20.63 -15.25
CA ARG A 511 17.86 -19.46 -16.15
C ARG A 511 16.70 -19.71 -17.10
N LEU A 512 15.77 -18.77 -17.19
CA LEU A 512 14.63 -18.84 -18.11
C LEU A 512 15.09 -18.47 -19.52
N ALA A 513 14.63 -19.23 -20.51
CA ALA A 513 14.80 -18.95 -21.91
C ALA A 513 13.43 -18.67 -22.53
N PHE A 514 13.38 -17.75 -23.48
CA PHE A 514 12.16 -17.37 -24.18
C PHE A 514 12.37 -17.53 -25.68
N ASN A 515 11.40 -18.14 -26.34
CA ASN A 515 11.33 -18.22 -27.79
C ASN A 515 10.76 -16.90 -28.31
N LEU A 516 11.54 -16.20 -29.12
CA LEU A 516 11.15 -14.95 -29.74
C LEU A 516 11.14 -15.14 -31.26
N ASP A 517 10.09 -14.68 -31.92
CA ASP A 517 10.06 -14.49 -33.36
C ASP A 517 10.41 -13.04 -33.70
N GLY A 518 10.58 -12.74 -34.99
CA GLY A 518 10.96 -11.39 -35.43
C GLY A 518 9.98 -10.30 -35.00
N GLU A 519 8.69 -10.62 -34.83
CA GLU A 519 7.71 -9.64 -34.37
C GLU A 519 7.84 -9.33 -32.88
N LEU A 520 8.13 -10.33 -32.06
CA LEU A 520 8.45 -10.14 -30.64
C LEU A 520 9.75 -9.37 -30.46
N GLU A 521 10.78 -9.66 -31.25
CA GLU A 521 12.05 -8.94 -31.26
C GLU A 521 11.84 -7.45 -31.59
N ASP A 522 11.10 -7.16 -32.65
CA ASP A 522 10.70 -5.81 -33.03
C ASP A 522 9.85 -5.11 -31.95
N GLY A 523 8.94 -5.85 -31.31
CA GLY A 523 8.13 -5.37 -30.19
C GLY A 523 8.98 -4.94 -29.00
N ILE A 524 9.99 -5.73 -28.67
CA ILE A 524 10.95 -5.43 -27.59
C ILE A 524 11.81 -4.20 -27.95
N ALA A 525 12.29 -4.11 -29.19
CA ALA A 525 13.05 -2.95 -29.65
C ALA A 525 12.24 -1.65 -29.55
N ARG A 526 11.00 -1.64 -30.05
CA ARG A 526 10.09 -0.49 -29.95
C ARG A 526 9.76 -0.12 -28.51
N ALA A 527 9.49 -1.10 -27.66
CA ALA A 527 9.23 -0.87 -26.24
C ALA A 527 10.44 -0.19 -25.56
N LYS A 528 11.67 -0.60 -25.90
CA LYS A 528 12.90 0.01 -25.39
C LYS A 528 13.09 1.45 -25.85
N GLU A 529 12.84 1.74 -27.13
CA GLU A 529 12.89 3.11 -27.67
C GLU A 529 11.86 4.02 -26.98
N LYS A 530 10.62 3.53 -26.84
CA LYS A 530 9.53 4.26 -26.18
C LYS A 530 9.82 4.50 -24.70
N PHE A 531 10.36 3.50 -24.01
CA PHE A 531 10.80 3.63 -22.62
C PHE A 531 11.87 4.72 -22.50
N ALA A 532 12.93 4.67 -23.32
CA ALA A 532 14.01 5.66 -23.33
C ALA A 532 13.49 7.08 -23.61
N ALA A 533 12.57 7.23 -24.58
CA ALA A 533 11.93 8.50 -24.88
C ALA A 533 11.05 9.02 -23.73
N ALA A 534 10.38 8.15 -22.97
CA ALA A 534 9.58 8.54 -21.82
C ALA A 534 10.45 8.97 -20.63
N VAL A 535 11.47 8.19 -20.27
CA VAL A 535 12.32 8.47 -19.09
C VAL A 535 13.27 9.65 -19.31
N SER A 536 13.73 9.89 -20.55
CA SER A 536 14.58 11.05 -20.88
C SER A 536 13.90 12.40 -20.64
N ARG A 537 12.57 12.43 -20.55
CA ARG A 537 11.78 13.63 -20.26
C ARG A 537 11.56 13.86 -18.77
N LEU A 538 11.87 12.89 -17.93
CA LEU A 538 11.69 12.99 -16.48
C LEU A 538 12.92 13.64 -15.85
N THR A 539 12.71 14.65 -15.03
CA THR A 539 13.74 15.21 -14.16
C THR A 539 13.35 14.95 -12.72
N ILE A 540 14.30 14.49 -11.90
CA ILE A 540 14.12 14.31 -10.46
C ILE A 540 15.18 15.13 -9.75
N ASP A 541 14.78 15.81 -8.69
CA ASP A 541 15.70 16.49 -7.77
C ASP A 541 15.23 16.29 -6.33
N ALA A 542 16.13 16.41 -5.37
CA ALA A 542 15.86 16.18 -3.97
C ALA A 542 16.45 17.29 -3.09
N MET A 543 15.80 17.56 -1.96
CA MET A 543 16.29 18.51 -0.97
C MET A 543 16.14 17.99 0.45
N GLU A 544 17.04 18.46 1.31
CA GLU A 544 16.99 18.28 2.76
C GLU A 544 16.97 19.65 3.44
N PHE A 545 15.89 19.97 4.15
CA PHE A 545 15.78 21.17 4.96
C PHE A 545 16.18 20.88 6.40
N LYS A 546 17.37 21.36 6.81
CA LYS A 546 18.02 21.00 8.09
C LYS A 546 17.80 21.97 9.24
N MET A 547 17.08 23.09 9.04
CA MET A 547 16.83 24.05 10.13
C MET A 547 15.82 23.51 11.15
N GLY A 548 15.06 22.47 10.83
CA GLY A 548 14.15 21.83 11.75
C GLY A 548 13.12 20.93 11.10
N GLY A 549 12.43 20.16 11.93
CA GLY A 549 11.34 19.28 11.49
C GLY A 549 10.22 19.18 12.51
N LYS A 550 9.74 17.96 12.72
CA LYS A 550 8.57 17.61 13.52
C LYS A 550 8.63 18.18 14.93
N GLU A 551 9.78 18.15 15.60
CA GLU A 551 9.88 18.59 16.99
C GLU A 551 9.66 20.09 17.15
N ARG A 552 10.32 20.89 16.31
CA ARG A 552 10.19 22.35 16.33
C ARG A 552 8.76 22.79 15.99
N LEU A 553 8.16 22.19 14.96
CA LEU A 553 6.80 22.51 14.53
C LEU A 553 5.75 22.14 15.60
N LYS A 554 5.90 20.98 16.26
CA LYS A 554 5.03 20.59 17.38
C LYS A 554 5.15 21.52 18.58
N LYS A 555 6.35 22.00 18.92
CA LYS A 555 6.55 23.00 20.00
C LYS A 555 5.77 24.29 19.71
N LYS A 556 5.58 24.62 18.43
CA LYS A 556 4.77 25.76 17.96
C LYS A 556 3.29 25.41 17.73
N LYS A 557 2.85 24.22 18.14
CA LYS A 557 1.47 23.70 17.99
C LYS A 557 0.98 23.65 16.52
N LEU A 558 1.90 23.48 15.58
CA LEU A 558 1.59 23.33 14.16
C LEU A 558 1.68 21.86 13.73
N SER A 559 0.79 21.47 12.83
CA SER A 559 0.86 20.18 12.14
C SER A 559 2.06 20.19 11.19
N PRO A 560 3.05 19.29 11.38
CA PRO A 560 4.24 19.25 10.53
C PRO A 560 3.89 18.98 9.05
N ASP A 561 2.86 18.15 8.84
CA ASP A 561 2.33 17.81 7.52
C ASP A 561 1.69 19.04 6.83
N ALA A 562 0.89 19.80 7.56
CA ALA A 562 0.27 21.01 7.04
C ALA A 562 1.30 22.10 6.67
N VAL A 563 2.41 22.16 7.41
CA VAL A 563 3.50 23.10 7.11
C VAL A 563 4.25 22.71 5.84
N ALA A 564 4.52 21.41 5.63
CA ALA A 564 5.10 20.93 4.38
C ALA A 564 4.19 21.25 3.18
N GLN A 565 2.89 20.96 3.31
CA GLN A 565 1.90 21.27 2.27
C GLN A 565 1.81 22.76 1.98
N LEU A 566 1.79 23.61 3.01
CA LEU A 566 1.84 25.07 2.84
C LEU A 566 3.12 25.52 2.13
N ALA A 567 4.28 24.93 2.46
CA ALA A 567 5.53 25.25 1.78
C ALA A 567 5.49 24.90 0.29
N PHE A 568 4.80 23.83 -0.11
CA PHE A 568 4.57 23.52 -1.54
C PHE A 568 3.66 24.55 -2.21
N GLN A 569 2.58 24.98 -1.55
CA GLN A 569 1.71 26.03 -2.07
C GLN A 569 2.46 27.36 -2.24
N MET A 570 3.28 27.72 -1.26
CA MET A 570 4.13 28.92 -1.31
C MET A 570 5.21 28.80 -2.38
N GLY A 571 5.88 27.65 -2.48
CA GLY A 571 6.92 27.39 -3.49
C GLY A 571 6.36 27.48 -4.90
N PHE A 572 5.18 26.91 -5.15
CA PHE A 572 4.52 27.00 -6.44
C PHE A 572 4.07 28.42 -6.77
N LEU A 573 3.55 29.16 -5.78
CA LEU A 573 3.20 30.57 -5.94
C LEU A 573 4.43 31.44 -6.25
N ARG A 574 5.59 31.16 -5.63
CA ARG A 574 6.86 31.86 -5.90
C ARG A 574 7.30 31.65 -7.35
N GLN A 575 7.25 30.41 -7.82
CA GLN A 575 7.75 30.05 -9.15
C GLN A 575 6.78 30.44 -10.27
N TYR A 576 5.49 30.15 -10.12
CA TYR A 576 4.51 30.25 -11.21
C TYR A 576 3.44 31.33 -10.98
N GLY A 577 3.42 31.97 -9.82
CA GLY A 577 2.61 33.15 -9.58
C GLY A 577 1.10 32.92 -9.38
N HIS A 578 0.62 31.68 -9.35
CA HIS A 578 -0.79 31.31 -9.15
C HIS A 578 -0.94 30.09 -8.23
N THR A 579 -2.18 29.74 -7.86
CA THR A 579 -2.51 28.52 -7.09
C THR A 579 -2.91 27.40 -8.05
N ALA A 580 -2.52 26.15 -7.74
CA ALA A 580 -2.82 25.00 -8.60
C ALA A 580 -3.55 23.88 -7.85
N ALA A 581 -4.27 23.04 -8.62
CA ALA A 581 -4.94 21.87 -8.08
C ALA A 581 -3.91 20.94 -7.42
N THR A 582 -4.16 20.65 -6.14
CA THR A 582 -3.25 19.90 -5.28
C THR A 582 -3.95 18.65 -4.74
N TYR A 583 -3.24 17.53 -4.76
CA TYR A 583 -3.68 16.24 -4.24
C TYR A 583 -2.74 15.79 -3.13
N GLU A 584 -3.31 15.31 -2.03
CA GLU A 584 -2.59 14.55 -1.02
C GLU A 584 -3.39 13.28 -0.68
N SER A 585 -2.70 12.14 -0.62
CA SER A 585 -3.33 10.84 -0.32
C SER A 585 -3.63 10.67 1.16
N CYS A 586 -4.84 10.20 1.50
CA CYS A 586 -5.22 9.83 2.86
C CYS A 586 -5.80 8.41 2.89
N SER A 587 -5.36 7.57 3.83
CA SER A 587 -5.89 6.21 3.97
C SER A 587 -7.28 6.21 4.61
N THR A 588 -8.18 5.38 4.07
CA THR A 588 -9.48 5.05 4.68
C THR A 588 -9.51 3.59 5.16
N ALA A 589 -8.36 2.96 5.33
CA ALA A 589 -8.24 1.55 5.73
C ALA A 589 -8.84 1.24 7.12
N ALA A 590 -9.17 2.24 7.94
CA ALA A 590 -9.93 2.02 9.19
C ALA A 590 -11.34 1.45 8.95
N PHE A 591 -11.81 1.44 7.69
CA PHE A 591 -13.07 0.86 7.26
C PHE A 591 -12.87 -0.40 6.43
N ARG A 592 -13.86 -1.28 6.43
CA ARG A 592 -13.90 -2.50 5.62
C ARG A 592 -13.74 -2.18 4.14
N HIS A 593 -12.76 -2.81 3.50
CA HIS A 593 -12.35 -2.54 2.13
C HIS A 593 -12.16 -1.04 1.87
N GLY A 594 -11.68 -0.31 2.87
CA GLY A 594 -11.21 1.07 2.71
C GLY A 594 -10.10 1.14 1.68
N ARG A 595 -10.03 2.26 0.96
CA ARG A 595 -9.00 2.55 -0.02
C ARG A 595 -8.28 3.84 0.40
N THR A 596 -8.23 4.83 -0.48
CA THR A 596 -7.76 6.19 -0.20
C THR A 596 -8.88 7.20 -0.38
N GLU A 597 -8.75 8.35 0.26
CA GLU A 597 -9.48 9.59 0.00
C GLU A 597 -8.47 10.71 -0.31
N THR A 598 -8.91 11.76 -0.99
CA THR A 598 -8.10 12.94 -1.30
C THR A 598 -8.23 13.99 -0.20
N ILE A 599 -7.09 14.45 0.33
CA ILE A 599 -6.99 15.75 1.00
C ILE A 599 -6.70 16.79 -0.08
N ARG A 600 -7.32 17.98 0.03
CA ARG A 600 -7.10 19.13 -0.87
C ARG A 600 -6.36 20.25 -0.12
N PRO A 601 -5.01 20.29 -0.14
CA PRO A 601 -4.23 21.24 0.65
C PRO A 601 -4.28 22.68 0.10
N ALA A 602 -4.58 22.84 -1.19
CA ALA A 602 -4.90 24.13 -1.79
C ALA A 602 -6.27 24.60 -1.25
N SER A 603 -6.24 25.55 -0.34
CA SER A 603 -7.41 26.07 0.38
C SER A 603 -7.35 27.59 0.42
N VAL A 604 -8.46 28.24 0.74
CA VAL A 604 -8.47 29.70 0.96
C VAL A 604 -7.50 30.15 2.05
N HIS A 605 -7.22 29.28 3.04
CA HIS A 605 -6.27 29.56 4.11
C HIS A 605 -4.83 29.52 3.61
N THR A 606 -4.45 28.45 2.87
CA THR A 606 -3.10 28.32 2.33
C THR A 606 -2.83 29.35 1.24
N GLN A 607 -3.82 29.70 0.41
CA GLN A 607 -3.72 30.80 -0.55
C GLN A 607 -3.48 32.14 0.16
N ARG A 608 -4.30 32.48 1.16
CA ARG A 608 -4.14 33.73 1.94
C ARG A 608 -2.77 33.81 2.60
N CYS A 609 -2.34 32.73 3.25
CA CYS A 609 -1.04 32.65 3.89
C CYS A 609 0.10 32.78 2.87
N ALA A 610 0.02 32.05 1.75
CA ALA A 610 1.04 32.12 0.72
C ALA A 610 1.16 33.53 0.11
N HIS A 611 0.05 34.22 -0.14
CA HIS A 611 0.06 35.62 -0.58
C HIS A 611 0.70 36.56 0.44
N ALA A 612 0.42 36.38 1.74
CA ALA A 612 1.00 37.19 2.80
C ALA A 612 2.55 37.06 2.85
N PHE A 613 3.08 35.84 2.68
CA PHE A 613 4.52 35.59 2.68
C PHE A 613 5.21 35.97 1.35
N VAL A 614 4.55 35.73 0.21
CA VAL A 614 5.22 35.79 -1.10
C VAL A 614 4.96 37.11 -1.84
N ARG A 615 3.73 37.63 -1.78
CA ARG A 615 3.31 38.82 -2.56
C ARG A 615 3.26 40.09 -1.73
N GLN A 616 3.22 39.95 -0.41
CA GLN A 616 3.04 41.06 0.53
C GLN A 616 4.08 41.05 1.67
N PRO A 617 5.37 40.74 1.41
CA PRO A 617 6.39 40.77 2.45
C PRO A 617 6.44 42.16 3.12
N GLY A 618 6.66 42.19 4.42
CA GLY A 618 6.65 43.41 5.23
C GLY A 618 5.29 44.07 5.49
N ARG A 619 4.19 43.66 4.82
CA ARG A 619 2.85 44.21 5.07
C ARG A 619 2.12 43.60 6.27
N HIS A 620 2.62 42.48 6.78
CA HIS A 620 2.05 41.74 7.89
C HIS A 620 3.08 41.63 9.02
N GLY A 621 2.65 41.88 10.25
CA GLY A 621 3.48 41.65 11.43
C GLY A 621 3.72 40.16 11.68
N VAL A 622 4.77 39.83 12.44
CA VAL A 622 5.13 38.44 12.76
C VAL A 622 3.98 37.67 13.41
N GLU A 623 3.27 38.29 14.36
CA GLU A 623 2.12 37.66 15.03
C GLU A 623 0.97 37.37 14.06
N GLN A 624 0.72 38.26 13.09
CA GLN A 624 -0.30 38.04 12.05
C GLN A 624 0.08 36.85 11.17
N LEU A 625 1.34 36.75 10.74
CA LEU A 625 1.83 35.62 9.96
C LEU A 625 1.75 34.31 10.75
N GLN A 626 2.12 34.31 12.04
CA GLN A 626 1.95 33.13 12.91
C GLN A 626 0.47 32.71 13.05
N GLY A 627 -0.45 33.69 13.12
CA GLY A 627 -1.89 33.44 13.08
C GLY A 627 -2.33 32.74 11.80
N LEU A 628 -1.87 33.20 10.63
CA LEU A 628 -2.16 32.58 9.34
C LEU A 628 -1.60 31.14 9.24
N LEU A 629 -0.40 30.89 9.77
CA LEU A 629 0.18 29.54 9.85
C LEU A 629 -0.69 28.60 10.72
N ALA A 630 -1.18 29.10 11.86
CA ALA A 630 -2.05 28.34 12.75
C ALA A 630 -3.39 27.99 12.10
N GLU A 631 -3.98 28.91 11.32
CA GLU A 631 -5.22 28.66 10.57
C GLU A 631 -5.01 27.61 9.47
N CYS A 632 -3.91 27.69 8.71
CA CYS A 632 -3.55 26.68 7.71
C CYS A 632 -3.43 25.30 8.36
N SER A 633 -2.70 25.21 9.48
CA SER A 633 -2.54 23.98 10.25
C SER A 633 -3.87 23.43 10.76
N LYS A 634 -4.75 24.29 11.27
CA LYS A 634 -6.06 23.91 11.78
C LYS A 634 -6.97 23.37 10.68
N TYR A 635 -7.05 24.07 9.56
CA TYR A 635 -7.92 23.68 8.44
C TYR A 635 -7.42 22.41 7.76
N HIS A 636 -6.11 22.30 7.50
CA HIS A 636 -5.52 21.07 6.97
C HIS A 636 -5.77 19.89 7.90
N GLY A 637 -5.57 20.06 9.21
CA GLY A 637 -5.88 19.03 10.21
C GLY A 637 -7.35 18.63 10.24
N GLN A 638 -8.28 19.56 9.94
CA GLN A 638 -9.69 19.22 9.74
C GLN A 638 -9.89 18.36 8.48
N LEU A 639 -9.33 18.77 7.33
CA LEU A 639 -9.43 18.01 6.08
C LEU A 639 -8.85 16.61 6.21
N THR A 640 -7.70 16.46 6.87
CA THR A 640 -7.09 15.14 7.13
C THR A 640 -8.01 14.24 7.94
N ARG A 641 -8.65 14.76 9.00
CA ARG A 641 -9.61 13.99 9.80
C ARG A 641 -10.84 13.62 8.99
N GLU A 642 -11.38 14.56 8.22
CA GLU A 642 -12.54 14.30 7.36
C GLU A 642 -12.20 13.22 6.31
N ALA A 643 -11.08 13.33 5.61
CA ALA A 643 -10.64 12.36 4.62
C ALA A 643 -10.45 10.96 5.21
N ALA A 644 -9.76 10.85 6.36
CA ALA A 644 -9.56 9.58 7.06
C ALA A 644 -10.88 8.92 7.49
N MET A 645 -11.92 9.72 7.74
CA MET A 645 -13.28 9.26 8.08
C MET A 645 -14.17 9.01 6.86
N GLY A 646 -13.60 9.02 5.64
CA GLY A 646 -14.35 8.86 4.39
C GLY A 646 -15.30 10.01 4.10
N GLN A 647 -15.00 11.22 4.60
CA GLN A 647 -15.81 12.43 4.44
C GLN A 647 -15.24 13.42 3.41
N GLY A 648 -14.19 13.04 2.67
CA GLY A 648 -13.78 13.77 1.48
C GLY A 648 -14.87 13.75 0.40
N PHE A 649 -14.68 14.57 -0.63
CA PHE A 649 -15.66 14.69 -1.71
C PHE A 649 -15.24 13.93 -2.97
N ASP A 650 -13.93 13.77 -3.21
CA ASP A 650 -13.39 13.25 -4.46
C ASP A 650 -13.88 11.83 -4.75
N ARG A 651 -13.78 10.89 -3.80
CA ARG A 651 -14.24 9.51 -4.02
C ARG A 651 -15.76 9.42 -4.18
N HIS A 652 -16.53 10.24 -3.48
CA HIS A 652 -17.98 10.26 -3.61
C HIS A 652 -18.41 10.77 -4.99
N LEU A 653 -17.86 11.88 -5.47
CA LEU A 653 -18.13 12.40 -6.82
C LEU A 653 -17.68 11.42 -7.90
N PHE A 654 -16.52 10.78 -7.74
CA PHE A 654 -16.01 9.74 -8.65
C PHE A 654 -16.96 8.54 -8.71
N ALA A 655 -17.41 8.01 -7.57
CA ALA A 655 -18.32 6.87 -7.54
C ALA A 655 -19.67 7.16 -8.23
N MET A 656 -20.21 8.38 -8.05
CA MET A 656 -21.41 8.81 -8.77
C MET A 656 -21.18 8.97 -10.28
N ARG A 657 -20.01 9.46 -10.71
CA ARG A 657 -19.62 9.53 -12.12
C ARG A 657 -19.51 8.13 -12.73
N TYR A 658 -18.85 7.21 -12.01
CA TYR A 658 -18.73 5.81 -12.41
C TYR A 658 -20.09 5.15 -12.57
N LEU A 659 -21.01 5.39 -11.63
CA LEU A 659 -22.39 4.91 -11.69
C LEU A 659 -23.17 5.50 -12.88
N ALA A 660 -23.01 6.79 -13.16
CA ALA A 660 -23.64 7.43 -14.32
C ALA A 660 -23.15 6.80 -15.64
N ASN A 661 -21.85 6.52 -15.76
CA ASN A 661 -21.29 5.80 -16.91
C ASN A 661 -21.85 4.37 -17.01
N ALA A 662 -21.90 3.64 -15.90
CA ALA A 662 -22.39 2.26 -15.88
C ALA A 662 -23.88 2.14 -16.26
N THR A 663 -24.68 3.18 -16.01
CA THR A 663 -26.09 3.24 -16.40
C THR A 663 -26.31 3.81 -17.81
N GLY A 664 -25.24 4.17 -18.53
CA GLY A 664 -25.30 4.68 -19.90
C GLY A 664 -25.77 6.14 -20.01
N ALA A 665 -25.65 6.93 -18.95
CA ALA A 665 -26.05 8.33 -18.95
C ALA A 665 -25.25 9.12 -19.99
N THR A 666 -25.93 9.56 -21.06
CA THR A 666 -25.36 10.31 -22.18
C THR A 666 -26.24 11.53 -22.49
N PRO A 667 -25.71 12.77 -22.43
CA PRO A 667 -24.37 13.13 -21.95
C PRO A 667 -24.20 12.89 -20.44
N LEU A 668 -22.95 12.88 -19.95
CA LEU A 668 -22.67 12.88 -18.52
C LEU A 668 -23.33 14.11 -17.84
N PRO A 669 -23.70 14.01 -16.54
CA PRO A 669 -24.16 15.16 -15.77
C PRO A 669 -23.26 16.39 -15.93
N GLU A 670 -23.86 17.57 -15.98
CA GLU A 670 -23.18 18.85 -16.25
C GLU A 670 -21.99 19.10 -15.30
N LEU A 671 -22.11 18.73 -14.02
CA LEU A 671 -21.03 18.80 -13.04
C LEU A 671 -19.72 18.16 -13.54
N TYR A 672 -19.79 17.04 -14.24
CA TYR A 672 -18.61 16.33 -14.74
C TYR A 672 -18.11 16.85 -16.10
N ARG A 673 -18.87 17.74 -16.74
CA ARG A 673 -18.51 18.41 -18.00
C ARG A 673 -18.03 19.84 -17.76
N ASP A 674 -18.26 20.38 -16.57
CA ASP A 674 -17.73 21.67 -16.12
C ASP A 674 -16.19 21.68 -16.20
N PRO A 675 -15.56 22.65 -16.89
CA PRO A 675 -14.11 22.81 -16.91
C PRO A 675 -13.48 22.85 -15.51
N ALA A 676 -14.19 23.36 -14.49
CA ALA A 676 -13.70 23.38 -13.12
C ALA A 676 -13.53 21.97 -12.54
N TYR A 677 -14.40 21.02 -12.89
CA TYR A 677 -14.27 19.63 -12.45
C TYR A 677 -13.06 18.96 -13.12
N ALA A 678 -12.84 19.21 -14.41
CA ALA A 678 -11.63 18.75 -15.09
C ALA A 678 -10.36 19.35 -14.44
N ALA A 679 -10.36 20.65 -14.16
CA ALA A 679 -9.22 21.37 -13.58
C ALA A 679 -8.85 20.86 -12.17
N ILE A 680 -9.82 20.62 -11.28
CA ILE A 680 -9.52 20.11 -9.93
C ILE A 680 -9.01 18.66 -9.94
N ASN A 681 -9.33 17.88 -10.98
CA ASN A 681 -8.82 16.52 -11.17
C ASN A 681 -7.50 16.48 -11.97
N HIS A 682 -7.07 17.60 -12.55
CA HIS A 682 -5.75 17.79 -13.15
C HIS A 682 -4.75 18.19 -12.06
N ASN A 683 -4.26 17.21 -11.30
CA ASN A 683 -3.45 17.45 -10.10
C ASN A 683 -2.01 17.86 -10.45
N VAL A 684 -1.80 19.16 -10.64
CA VAL A 684 -0.47 19.75 -10.90
C VAL A 684 0.49 19.48 -9.74
N LEU A 685 0.03 19.58 -8.49
CA LEU A 685 0.82 19.20 -7.32
C LEU A 685 0.26 17.89 -6.76
N SER A 686 0.86 16.76 -7.17
CA SER A 686 0.52 15.45 -6.61
C SER A 686 1.51 15.12 -5.51
N THR A 687 1.01 14.99 -4.28
CA THR A 687 1.85 14.83 -3.09
C THR A 687 1.53 13.53 -2.38
N SER A 688 2.56 12.87 -1.87
CA SER A 688 2.43 11.71 -1.02
C SER A 688 3.58 11.68 -0.03
N THR A 689 3.33 11.09 1.11
CA THR A 689 4.22 11.21 2.24
C THR A 689 4.44 9.89 2.94
N LEU A 690 5.69 9.67 3.28
CA LEU A 690 6.23 8.38 3.67
C LEU A 690 7.22 8.60 4.79
N THR A 691 6.74 8.53 6.03
CA THR A 691 7.61 8.65 7.21
C THR A 691 7.72 7.30 7.90
N SER A 692 8.88 6.66 7.78
CA SER A 692 9.23 5.42 8.47
C SER A 692 10.73 5.39 8.79
N PRO A 693 11.16 4.83 9.94
CA PRO A 693 12.58 4.57 10.22
C PRO A 693 13.22 3.58 9.24
N ALA A 694 12.44 2.81 8.49
CA ALA A 694 12.94 1.92 7.46
C ALA A 694 13.13 2.60 6.09
N VAL A 695 12.51 3.78 5.89
CA VAL A 695 12.49 4.49 4.61
C VAL A 695 13.53 5.60 4.62
N SER A 696 14.41 5.60 3.62
CA SER A 696 15.37 6.68 3.38
C SER A 696 14.80 7.76 2.44
N LEU A 697 14.17 7.30 1.36
CA LEU A 697 13.64 8.13 0.28
C LEU A 697 12.45 7.42 -0.36
N GLY A 698 11.51 8.16 -0.92
CA GLY A 698 10.45 7.61 -1.76
C GLY A 698 10.18 8.55 -2.92
N GLY A 699 9.52 8.06 -3.97
CA GLY A 699 9.23 8.91 -5.13
C GLY A 699 8.29 8.25 -6.12
N PHE A 700 7.71 9.11 -6.96
CA PHE A 700 6.81 8.78 -8.06
C PHE A 700 6.90 9.89 -9.10
N ALA A 701 6.54 9.62 -10.35
CA ALA A 701 6.54 10.65 -11.40
C ALA A 701 5.27 11.54 -11.29
N PRO A 702 5.21 12.69 -11.99
CA PRO A 702 4.00 13.49 -12.05
C PRO A 702 2.83 12.71 -12.65
N VAL A 703 1.62 12.96 -12.14
CA VAL A 703 0.38 12.32 -12.64
C VAL A 703 -0.23 13.06 -13.83
N VAL A 704 0.32 14.21 -14.20
CA VAL A 704 -0.06 15.02 -15.37
C VAL A 704 1.19 15.59 -16.05
N PRO A 705 1.17 15.85 -17.37
CA PRO A 705 2.36 16.26 -18.14
C PRO A 705 3.01 17.58 -17.69
N ASP A 706 2.25 18.47 -17.05
CA ASP A 706 2.71 19.75 -16.50
C ASP A 706 2.63 19.78 -14.97
N GLY A 707 2.77 18.62 -14.32
CA GLY A 707 2.72 18.50 -12.87
C GLY A 707 4.07 18.25 -12.22
N PHE A 708 4.03 18.14 -10.90
CA PHE A 708 5.08 17.62 -10.03
C PHE A 708 4.58 16.38 -9.29
N GLY A 709 5.45 15.38 -9.15
CA GLY A 709 5.30 14.31 -8.18
C GLY A 709 6.15 14.63 -6.94
N VAL A 710 5.53 14.87 -5.79
CA VAL A 710 6.20 15.33 -4.56
C VAL A 710 6.13 14.23 -3.50
N GLY A 711 7.22 13.46 -3.38
CA GLY A 711 7.44 12.57 -2.25
C GLY A 711 8.11 13.33 -1.09
N TYR A 712 7.51 13.35 0.11
CA TYR A 712 8.10 14.08 1.24
C TYR A 712 8.03 13.33 2.57
N GLY A 713 8.95 13.66 3.48
CA GLY A 713 9.01 13.13 4.84
C GLY A 713 9.35 14.23 5.84
N VAL A 714 8.61 14.28 6.95
CA VAL A 714 8.90 15.23 8.04
C VAL A 714 9.50 14.47 9.22
N HIS A 715 10.84 14.46 9.26
CA HIS A 715 11.63 13.85 10.32
C HIS A 715 11.67 14.76 11.55
N ASP A 716 12.27 14.29 12.64
CA ASP A 716 12.22 15.00 13.91
C ASP A 716 12.97 16.34 13.86
N GLU A 717 14.13 16.34 13.19
CA GLU A 717 15.02 17.50 13.09
C GLU A 717 15.14 18.10 11.68
N TRP A 718 14.58 17.45 10.65
CA TRP A 718 14.69 17.91 9.26
C TRP A 718 13.47 17.52 8.41
N ILE A 719 13.34 18.11 7.23
CA ILE A 719 12.29 17.81 6.23
C ILE A 719 12.96 17.40 4.92
N GLY A 720 12.57 16.26 4.37
CA GLY A 720 13.06 15.75 3.09
C GLY A 720 12.01 15.85 2.00
N CYS A 721 12.41 16.20 0.78
CA CYS A 721 11.56 16.17 -0.41
C CYS A 721 12.32 15.54 -1.58
N ASN A 722 11.63 14.66 -2.30
CA ASN A 722 12.04 14.09 -3.57
C ASN A 722 10.98 14.47 -4.59
N VAL A 723 11.34 15.30 -5.55
CA VAL A 723 10.37 15.88 -6.48
C VAL A 723 10.73 15.48 -7.89
N SER A 724 9.71 15.15 -8.68
CA SER A 724 9.84 14.82 -10.09
C SER A 724 9.05 15.81 -10.94
N SER A 725 9.52 16.07 -12.16
CA SER A 725 8.82 16.88 -13.15
C SER A 725 9.05 16.38 -14.56
N TYR A 726 8.14 16.76 -15.46
CA TYR A 726 8.32 16.67 -16.91
C TYR A 726 8.76 18.03 -17.47
N PRO A 727 9.12 18.16 -18.77
CA PRO A 727 9.78 19.36 -19.30
C PRO A 727 8.97 20.67 -19.19
N ALA A 728 7.65 20.58 -18.98
CA ALA A 728 6.80 21.75 -18.74
C ALA A 728 7.03 22.41 -17.36
N ARG A 729 7.82 21.79 -16.48
CA ARG A 729 8.08 22.24 -15.10
C ARG A 729 9.55 22.09 -14.74
N ASN A 730 10.05 23.01 -13.91
CA ASN A 730 11.44 23.03 -13.45
C ASN A 730 11.50 22.62 -11.98
N VAL A 731 11.92 21.37 -11.72
CA VAL A 731 12.02 20.81 -10.37
C VAL A 731 13.07 21.48 -9.50
N HIS A 732 14.21 21.86 -10.08
CA HIS A 732 15.31 22.46 -9.32
C HIS A 732 14.90 23.82 -8.74
N GLU A 733 14.33 24.68 -9.59
CA GLU A 733 13.80 25.99 -9.17
C GLU A 733 12.60 25.83 -8.21
N PHE A 734 11.74 24.83 -8.42
CA PHE A 734 10.65 24.54 -7.50
C PHE A 734 11.19 24.21 -6.10
N LEU A 735 12.19 23.34 -5.99
CA LEU A 735 12.81 22.99 -4.71
C LEU A 735 13.49 24.18 -4.04
N GLN A 736 14.18 25.04 -4.81
CA GLN A 736 14.71 26.31 -4.27
C GLN A 736 13.61 27.18 -3.68
N CYS A 737 12.47 27.29 -4.37
CA CYS A 737 11.31 28.04 -3.89
C CYS A 737 10.71 27.41 -2.63
N VAL A 738 10.57 26.07 -2.56
CA VAL A 738 10.07 25.37 -1.38
C VAL A 738 11.04 25.52 -0.20
N HIS A 739 12.35 25.40 -0.44
CA HIS A 739 13.37 25.62 0.60
C HIS A 739 13.26 27.04 1.17
N LYS A 740 13.18 28.05 0.30
CA LYS A 740 12.98 29.44 0.72
C LYS A 740 11.67 29.64 1.49
N SER A 741 10.59 28.99 1.06
CA SER A 741 9.32 29.01 1.78
C SER A 741 9.42 28.40 3.18
N LEU A 742 10.16 27.30 3.34
CA LEU A 742 10.42 26.71 4.65
C LEU A 742 11.29 27.63 5.52
N GLU A 743 12.34 28.23 4.95
CA GLU A 743 13.16 29.23 5.67
C GLU A 743 12.29 30.36 6.22
N ASP A 744 11.45 30.98 5.37
CA ASP A 744 10.60 32.10 5.77
C ASP A 744 9.60 31.69 6.87
N ILE A 745 8.99 30.51 6.75
CA ILE A 745 8.11 29.95 7.79
C ILE A 745 8.88 29.82 9.11
N PHE A 746 10.07 29.21 9.09
CA PHE A 746 10.86 29.00 10.30
C PHE A 746 11.39 30.32 10.90
N THR A 747 11.73 31.31 10.07
CA THR A 747 12.06 32.68 10.50
C THR A 747 10.90 33.32 11.27
N VAL A 748 9.68 33.27 10.73
CA VAL A 748 8.48 33.78 11.42
C VAL A 748 8.20 33.02 12.72
N LEU A 749 8.40 31.70 12.74
CA LEU A 749 8.24 30.89 13.96
C LEU A 749 9.26 31.23 15.04
N GLU A 750 10.42 31.78 14.67
CA GLU A 750 11.44 32.31 15.60
C GLU A 750 11.15 33.72 16.10
N GLY A 751 10.06 34.35 15.65
CA GLY A 751 9.71 35.71 16.07
C GLY A 751 10.37 36.80 15.21
N LYS A 752 11.01 36.44 14.09
CA LYS A 752 11.72 37.37 13.22
C LYS A 752 10.83 37.80 12.04
N PRO A 753 10.90 39.07 11.61
CA PRO A 753 10.20 39.52 10.42
C PRO A 753 10.84 38.93 9.15
N ILE A 754 10.04 38.82 8.09
CA ILE A 754 10.52 38.47 6.74
C ILE A 754 10.62 39.76 5.92
N SER A 755 11.74 39.92 5.21
CA SER A 755 12.07 41.07 4.36
C SER A 755 11.39 41.00 3.00
#